data_AF-A0A8H7T0P3-F1
#
_entry.id   AF-A0A8H7T0P3-F1
#
_cell.length_a   1.000
_cell.length_b   1.000
_cell.length_c   1.000
_cell.angle_alpha   90.00
_cell.angle_beta   90.00
_cell.angle_gamma   90.00
#
_symmetry.space_group_name_H-M   'P 1'
#
loop_
_entity.id
_entity.type
_entity.pdbx_description
1 polymer ?
#
loop_
_entity_poly.entity_id
_entity_poly.type
_entity_poly.pdbx_seq_one_letter_code
_entity_poly.pdbx_strand_id
1 'polypeptide(L)'
;MSTLQLQDVSLLNVKSIFQYHQNDDVAFVAVLLVCCLFYTIKIRDKPDPHHHLWFEKPQTSTSNGHSPETRDIAQKLEQTNKDFVIFWGSQSGTAEGLAGRLARDCRRRFGLDALVADLSDYDPQSISRIDELKFAVFIISTYGEGDPSDNATPFVSWIGSDKDTQLPALRYVAFGLGNSKYKFYNRVVDVVVDGLDKIGATALMPTGKADDANGTTDEDFAEWKEVFFALLREEMRVEERPEQYEPVYRIVEDTSLDVIDLHVGEPIPPRGKKNIPAISSIQTLLVRSAQKLLSTAERNCLHIDLDTSEFPELKYKTGDHLAVWPSNPTSEMRRLVDILGLQEHLQTPLLISSLDPSVQIRHPSPTTWTALFQHYLEICAPVSRETVLALAQFAPSASAKCQLEEIGKDKDVYHAYCSQNHVTLGRLLGNVSLSGESWSQLPLSFVLETIPPLSPRYYSISSSSVVSPKQISITVATTSEASVSSSVAIPGLTTGYLGAIESKHSNQASSANSDFNVAGPNSLLDQGNKLYAHIRKSKFRLPTQSKTPIIMIASGSGIAPFRGFLAERARLSSIGREVGRSTLFFGCRSPEDLLYGDELRELQNSNESMEFVTAFSRTEKSMRGGKMYVQDRLEERCEEVVRLLMEENAYFFICGSASMARDVADRLGECVRNILGWNEDKLRLWSEAMRKGKRWQEDVWG
;
A
#
# COMPACT_ATOMS: atom_id res chain seq x y z
N MET A 1 -12.71 -33.67 63.86
CA MET A 1 -13.97 -33.07 64.37
C MET A 1 -14.67 -32.38 63.21
N SER A 2 -15.93 -32.57 62.88
CA SER A 2 -16.93 -33.63 63.07
C SER A 2 -18.11 -33.26 62.16
N THR A 3 -18.77 -34.28 61.66
CA THR A 3 -19.85 -34.37 60.66
C THR A 3 -21.26 -33.93 61.12
N LEU A 4 -22.08 -33.54 60.12
CA LEU A 4 -23.51 -33.91 59.86
C LEU A 4 -24.71 -33.24 60.60
N GLN A 5 -25.63 -32.72 59.75
CA GLN A 5 -27.11 -32.94 59.64
C GLN A 5 -28.20 -32.26 60.51
N LEU A 6 -29.05 -31.47 59.81
CA LEU A 6 -30.51 -31.61 59.50
C LEU A 6 -31.62 -31.65 60.58
N GLN A 7 -32.81 -31.15 60.13
CA GLN A 7 -34.21 -31.24 60.63
C GLN A 7 -34.68 -30.14 61.62
N ASP A 8 -35.92 -29.64 61.64
CA ASP A 8 -37.20 -29.86 60.92
C ASP A 8 -38.10 -28.68 61.35
N VAL A 9 -38.93 -28.06 60.48
CA VAL A 9 -40.26 -27.58 60.92
C VAL A 9 -41.25 -27.65 59.75
N SER A 10 -42.27 -28.46 60.00
CA SER A 10 -43.40 -28.85 59.17
C SER A 10 -44.54 -27.81 59.13
N LEU A 11 -45.18 -27.76 57.95
CA LEU A 11 -46.61 -27.62 57.68
C LEU A 11 -47.56 -27.33 58.88
N LEU A 12 -48.05 -26.09 58.95
CA LEU A 12 -49.39 -25.65 59.43
C LEU A 12 -49.44 -24.14 59.08
N ASN A 13 -50.30 -23.58 58.24
CA ASN A 13 -51.75 -23.61 58.29
C ASN A 13 -52.31 -22.90 57.01
N VAL A 14 -52.33 -23.57 55.85
CA VAL A 14 -52.76 -22.99 54.56
C VAL A 14 -54.30 -22.79 54.49
N LYS A 15 -55.06 -23.30 55.47
CA LYS A 15 -56.52 -23.25 55.47
C LYS A 15 -57.15 -21.93 55.93
N SER A 16 -56.37 -20.98 56.46
CA SER A 16 -56.91 -19.68 56.91
C SER A 16 -56.80 -18.54 55.88
N ILE A 17 -56.12 -18.75 54.75
CA ILE A 17 -55.87 -17.68 53.75
C ILE A 17 -56.96 -17.63 52.67
N PHE A 18 -57.69 -18.73 52.44
CA PHE A 18 -58.60 -18.86 51.30
C PHE A 18 -60.05 -18.40 51.54
N GLN A 19 -60.36 -17.75 52.67
CA GLN A 19 -61.74 -17.44 53.03
C GLN A 19 -62.17 -15.98 52.87
N TYR A 20 -61.30 -15.09 52.36
CA TYR A 20 -61.62 -13.65 52.28
C TYR A 20 -61.43 -12.96 50.92
N HIS A 21 -60.96 -13.64 49.86
CA HIS A 21 -60.58 -12.97 48.61
C HIS A 21 -61.54 -13.12 47.41
N GLN A 22 -62.70 -13.77 47.57
CA GLN A 22 -63.56 -14.09 46.42
C GLN A 22 -64.12 -12.85 45.69
N ASN A 23 -64.26 -11.70 46.38
CA ASN A 23 -64.75 -10.46 45.75
C ASN A 23 -63.60 -9.59 45.23
N ASP A 24 -62.47 -9.55 45.93
CA ASP A 24 -61.31 -8.75 45.52
C ASP A 24 -60.60 -9.36 44.31
N ASP A 25 -60.52 -10.70 44.23
CA ASP A 25 -59.94 -11.40 43.08
C ASP A 25 -60.80 -11.20 41.82
N VAL A 26 -62.14 -11.21 41.97
CA VAL A 26 -63.06 -10.94 40.86
C VAL A 26 -62.97 -9.48 40.42
N ALA A 27 -62.87 -8.54 41.35
CA ALA A 27 -62.66 -7.12 41.03
C ALA A 27 -61.31 -6.90 40.34
N PHE A 28 -60.24 -7.56 40.80
CA PHE A 28 -58.92 -7.47 40.20
C PHE A 28 -58.92 -8.03 38.78
N VAL A 29 -59.52 -9.20 38.55
CA VAL A 29 -59.65 -9.79 37.21
C VAL A 29 -60.49 -8.92 36.29
N ALA A 30 -61.57 -8.31 36.79
CA ALA A 30 -62.39 -7.38 36.02
C ALA A 30 -61.61 -6.12 35.63
N VAL A 31 -60.85 -5.52 36.55
CA VAL A 31 -59.98 -4.38 36.26
C VAL A 31 -58.90 -4.77 35.25
N LEU A 32 -58.30 -5.96 35.39
CA LEU A 32 -57.27 -6.44 34.48
C LEU A 32 -57.82 -6.65 33.07
N LEU A 33 -59.04 -7.19 32.94
CA LEU A 33 -59.73 -7.33 31.66
C LEU A 33 -60.08 -5.99 31.03
N VAL A 34 -60.56 -5.01 31.81
CA VAL A 34 -60.85 -3.65 31.32
C VAL A 34 -59.56 -2.95 30.88
N CYS A 35 -58.47 -3.08 31.64
CA CYS A 35 -57.16 -2.56 31.27
C CYS A 35 -56.61 -3.22 30.01
N CYS A 36 -56.74 -4.54 29.86
CA CYS A 36 -56.35 -5.26 28.65
C CYS A 36 -57.19 -4.82 27.45
N LEU A 37 -58.50 -4.63 27.61
CA LEU A 37 -59.39 -4.14 26.56
C LEU A 37 -59.07 -2.69 26.16
N PHE A 38 -58.74 -1.84 27.14
CA PHE A 38 -58.28 -0.48 26.89
C PHE A 38 -56.94 -0.47 26.16
N TYR A 39 -55.99 -1.31 26.58
CA TYR A 39 -54.70 -1.44 25.91
C TYR A 39 -54.85 -1.88 24.45
N THR A 40 -55.67 -2.90 24.18
CA THR A 40 -55.87 -3.40 22.80
C THR A 40 -56.63 -2.42 21.91
N ILE A 41 -57.62 -1.68 22.43
CA ILE A 41 -58.45 -0.77 21.63
C ILE A 41 -57.81 0.62 21.48
N LYS A 42 -57.11 1.15 22.50
CA LYS A 42 -56.61 2.54 22.52
C LYS A 42 -55.11 2.69 22.32
N ILE A 43 -54.30 1.69 22.69
CA ILE A 43 -52.83 1.82 22.76
C ILE A 43 -52.14 0.97 21.68
N ARG A 44 -52.58 -0.29 21.49
CA ARG A 44 -51.88 -1.29 20.65
C ARG A 44 -51.68 -0.89 19.19
N ASP A 45 -52.64 -0.15 18.60
CA ASP A 45 -52.58 0.24 17.19
C ASP A 45 -52.10 1.69 16.96
N LYS A 46 -51.53 2.34 17.98
CA LYS A 46 -50.81 3.60 17.80
C LYS A 46 -49.31 3.31 17.71
N PRO A 47 -48.66 3.51 16.55
CA PRO A 47 -47.20 3.46 16.50
C PRO A 47 -46.67 4.48 17.51
N ASP A 48 -45.78 4.04 18.40
CA ASP A 48 -45.15 4.93 19.37
C ASP A 48 -44.51 6.10 18.59
N PRO A 49 -44.97 7.35 18.79
CA PRO A 49 -44.45 8.49 18.05
C PRO A 49 -42.94 8.69 18.29
N HIS A 50 -42.39 8.07 19.32
CA HIS A 50 -40.99 8.09 19.70
C HIS A 50 -40.26 6.76 19.46
N HIS A 51 -40.86 5.80 18.74
CA HIS A 51 -40.20 4.53 18.40
C HIS A 51 -38.86 4.74 17.69
N HIS A 52 -38.69 5.85 16.95
CA HIS A 52 -37.43 6.23 16.32
C HIS A 52 -36.32 6.59 17.33
N LEU A 53 -36.66 7.12 18.50
CA LEU A 53 -35.70 7.49 19.55
C LEU A 53 -35.07 6.27 20.26
N TRP A 54 -35.75 5.12 20.25
CA TRP A 54 -35.25 3.89 20.89
C TRP A 54 -34.12 3.22 20.08
N PHE A 55 -34.03 3.53 18.79
CA PHE A 55 -32.99 3.03 17.88
C PHE A 55 -31.98 4.11 17.48
N GLU A 56 -32.10 5.33 18.00
CA GLU A 56 -31.05 6.34 17.91
C GLU A 56 -29.89 5.97 18.83
N LYS A 57 -28.77 5.56 18.22
CA LYS A 57 -27.51 5.40 18.94
C LYS A 57 -27.12 6.76 19.54
N PRO A 58 -26.78 6.85 20.84
CA PRO A 58 -26.50 8.10 21.55
C PRO A 58 -25.16 8.78 21.16
N GLN A 59 -24.71 8.63 19.91
CA GLN A 59 -23.49 9.26 19.37
C GLN A 59 -23.75 10.12 18.13
N THR A 60 -24.99 10.55 17.88
CA THR A 60 -25.34 11.38 16.71
C THR A 60 -25.78 12.80 17.04
N SER A 61 -25.40 13.34 18.22
CA SER A 61 -25.73 14.73 18.60
C SER A 61 -24.53 15.67 18.75
N THR A 62 -23.37 15.32 18.16
CA THR A 62 -22.25 16.26 17.94
C THR A 62 -21.49 15.96 16.64
N SER A 63 -22.21 15.66 15.56
CA SER A 63 -21.63 15.73 14.20
C SER A 63 -21.88 17.13 13.65
N ASN A 64 -20.82 17.92 13.52
CA ASN A 64 -20.77 19.07 12.62
C ASN A 64 -21.39 18.67 11.27
N GLY A 65 -22.28 19.50 10.73
CA GLY A 65 -23.12 19.20 9.58
C GLY A 65 -22.33 18.85 8.31
N HIS A 66 -22.17 17.55 8.05
CA HIS A 66 -21.87 17.02 6.73
C HIS A 66 -23.03 16.13 6.30
N SER A 67 -23.78 16.59 5.29
CA SER A 67 -24.70 15.76 4.52
C SER A 67 -23.98 14.49 4.02
N PRO A 68 -24.65 13.32 3.92
CA PRO A 68 -24.03 12.12 3.39
C PRO A 68 -23.44 12.41 2.00
N GLU A 69 -22.15 12.15 1.81
CA GLU A 69 -21.48 12.37 0.52
C GLU A 69 -22.12 11.47 -0.55
N THR A 70 -22.50 12.07 -1.68
CA THR A 70 -23.09 11.33 -2.80
C THR A 70 -22.03 10.48 -3.49
N ARG A 71 -22.39 9.24 -3.87
CA ARG A 71 -21.57 8.33 -4.68
C ARG A 71 -21.72 8.59 -6.18
N ASP A 72 -22.51 9.60 -6.55
CA ASP A 72 -22.78 10.00 -7.91
C ASP A 72 -21.79 11.08 -8.36
N ILE A 73 -20.90 10.73 -9.30
CA ILE A 73 -19.87 11.67 -9.75
C ILE A 73 -20.47 12.87 -10.49
N ALA A 74 -21.53 12.68 -11.28
CA ALA A 74 -22.16 13.75 -12.04
C ALA A 74 -22.78 14.77 -11.09
N GLN A 75 -23.52 14.28 -10.08
CA GLN A 75 -24.08 15.13 -9.04
C GLN A 75 -22.98 15.87 -8.24
N LYS A 76 -21.87 15.19 -7.92
CA LYS A 76 -20.74 15.83 -7.21
C LYS A 76 -20.09 16.91 -8.06
N LEU A 77 -19.89 16.67 -9.36
CA LEU A 77 -19.34 17.65 -10.31
C LEU A 77 -20.21 18.90 -10.43
N GLU A 78 -21.53 18.74 -10.42
CA GLU A 78 -22.48 19.87 -10.42
C GLU A 78 -22.45 20.64 -9.09
N GLN A 79 -22.53 19.92 -7.96
CA GLN A 79 -22.53 20.54 -6.62
C GLN A 79 -21.26 21.32 -6.32
N THR A 80 -20.12 20.84 -6.82
CA THR A 80 -18.81 21.48 -6.60
C THR A 80 -18.44 22.48 -7.70
N ASN A 81 -19.30 22.63 -8.72
CA ASN A 81 -19.08 23.50 -9.88
C ASN A 81 -17.69 23.32 -10.52
N LYS A 82 -17.27 22.06 -10.69
CA LYS A 82 -15.98 21.69 -11.27
C LYS A 82 -16.09 21.47 -12.78
N ASP A 83 -15.06 21.83 -13.52
CA ASP A 83 -15.05 21.82 -14.99
C ASP A 83 -14.90 20.40 -15.56
N PHE A 84 -14.08 19.56 -14.90
CA PHE A 84 -13.81 18.19 -15.32
C PHE A 84 -13.44 17.30 -14.12
N VAL A 85 -13.39 15.98 -14.34
CA VAL A 85 -13.02 14.99 -13.31
C VAL A 85 -11.72 14.29 -13.67
N ILE A 86 -10.87 14.03 -12.67
CA ILE A 86 -9.68 13.19 -12.78
C ILE A 86 -9.87 11.99 -11.86
N PHE A 87 -10.12 10.83 -12.46
CA PHE A 87 -10.18 9.56 -11.78
C PHE A 87 -8.78 8.97 -11.63
N TRP A 88 -8.50 8.40 -10.47
CA TRP A 88 -7.24 7.70 -10.24
C TRP A 88 -7.43 6.28 -9.68
N GLY A 89 -6.58 5.37 -10.16
CA GLY A 89 -6.46 3.99 -9.68
C GLY A 89 -5.04 3.73 -9.20
N SER A 90 -4.82 3.63 -7.88
CA SER A 90 -3.48 3.51 -7.31
C SER A 90 -3.41 2.55 -6.11
N GLN A 91 -2.32 1.79 -5.99
CA GLN A 91 -2.02 1.00 -4.78
C GLN A 91 -1.01 1.69 -3.87
N SER A 92 0.04 2.27 -4.46
CA SER A 92 1.16 2.92 -3.75
C SER A 92 1.02 4.45 -3.65
N GLY A 93 -0.02 5.03 -4.25
CA GLY A 93 -0.27 6.47 -4.23
C GLY A 93 0.35 7.26 -5.39
N THR A 94 1.10 6.61 -6.30
CA THR A 94 1.76 7.31 -7.44
C THR A 94 0.73 7.96 -8.37
N ALA A 95 -0.26 7.19 -8.85
CA ALA A 95 -1.31 7.72 -9.72
C ALA A 95 -2.18 8.78 -9.03
N GLU A 96 -2.46 8.62 -7.73
CA GLU A 96 -3.14 9.64 -6.92
C GLU A 96 -2.32 10.95 -6.86
N GLY A 97 -1.01 10.84 -6.63
CA GLY A 97 -0.08 11.96 -6.61
C GLY A 97 -0.06 12.73 -7.94
N LEU A 98 0.03 12.01 -9.06
CA LEU A 98 0.00 12.60 -10.41
C LEU A 98 -1.35 13.24 -10.73
N ALA A 99 -2.47 12.61 -10.34
CA ALA A 99 -3.80 13.20 -10.50
C ALA A 99 -3.95 14.53 -9.74
N GLY A 100 -3.49 14.56 -8.49
CA GLY A 100 -3.46 15.80 -7.71
C GLY A 100 -2.54 16.86 -8.33
N ARG A 101 -1.38 16.46 -8.90
CA ARG A 101 -0.45 17.38 -9.58
C ARG A 101 -1.10 17.98 -10.84
N LEU A 102 -1.73 17.15 -11.67
CA LEU A 102 -2.45 17.59 -12.87
C LEU A 102 -3.56 18.59 -12.53
N ALA A 103 -4.36 18.30 -11.51
CA ALA A 103 -5.43 19.20 -11.05
C ALA A 103 -4.89 20.60 -10.69
N ARG A 104 -3.78 20.66 -9.93
CA ARG A 104 -3.15 21.92 -9.55
C ARG A 104 -2.61 22.68 -10.75
N ASP A 105 -1.95 21.98 -11.68
CA ASP A 105 -1.42 22.63 -12.87
C ASP A 105 -2.51 23.17 -13.79
N CYS A 106 -3.64 22.45 -13.94
CA CYS A 106 -4.79 22.92 -14.71
C CYS A 106 -5.40 24.18 -14.12
N ARG A 107 -5.56 24.23 -12.80
CA ARG A 107 -6.06 25.44 -12.11
C ARG A 107 -5.10 26.62 -12.28
N ARG A 108 -3.81 26.38 -12.08
CA ARG A 108 -2.76 27.42 -12.12
C ARG A 108 -2.56 28.00 -13.53
N ARG A 109 -2.41 27.13 -14.54
CA ARG A 109 -2.10 27.55 -15.92
C ARG A 109 -3.35 27.87 -16.73
N PHE A 110 -4.48 27.22 -16.48
CA PHE A 110 -5.67 27.37 -17.34
C PHE A 110 -6.90 27.88 -16.58
N GLY A 111 -6.83 28.03 -15.26
CA GLY A 111 -7.98 28.42 -14.45
C GLY A 111 -9.09 27.37 -14.39
N LEU A 112 -8.79 26.12 -14.78
CA LEU A 112 -9.75 25.03 -14.79
C LEU A 112 -9.71 24.27 -13.47
N ASP A 113 -10.87 24.10 -12.85
CA ASP A 113 -11.01 23.40 -11.58
C ASP A 113 -11.40 21.94 -11.80
N ALA A 114 -10.48 21.03 -11.46
CA ALA A 114 -10.68 19.59 -11.56
C ALA A 114 -11.23 18.99 -10.25
N LEU A 115 -12.13 18.01 -10.36
CA LEU A 115 -12.49 17.12 -9.26
C LEU A 115 -11.57 15.88 -9.27
N VAL A 116 -10.71 15.72 -8.26
CA VAL A 116 -9.85 14.54 -8.13
C VAL A 116 -10.60 13.45 -7.36
N ALA A 117 -10.81 12.28 -7.97
CA ALA A 117 -11.71 11.24 -7.48
C ALA A 117 -11.04 9.85 -7.43
N ASP A 118 -11.13 9.17 -6.27
CA ASP A 118 -10.83 7.74 -6.17
C ASP A 118 -11.94 6.97 -6.92
N LEU A 119 -11.56 6.06 -7.82
CA LEU A 119 -12.52 5.24 -8.58
C LEU A 119 -13.47 4.42 -7.69
N SER A 120 -13.07 4.09 -6.45
CA SER A 120 -13.90 3.31 -5.53
C SER A 120 -14.95 4.13 -4.77
N ASP A 121 -14.78 5.45 -4.70
CA ASP A 121 -15.69 6.35 -3.96
C ASP A 121 -17.01 6.56 -4.70
N TYR A 122 -17.01 6.40 -6.03
CA TYR A 122 -18.15 6.69 -6.90
C TYR A 122 -18.67 5.43 -7.58
N ASP A 123 -19.95 5.44 -7.94
CA ASP A 123 -20.57 4.33 -8.66
C ASP A 123 -20.24 4.43 -10.16
N PRO A 124 -19.68 3.39 -10.81
CA PRO A 124 -19.23 3.45 -12.21
C PRO A 124 -20.29 3.94 -13.19
N GLN A 125 -21.55 3.55 -12.96
CA GLN A 125 -22.70 3.95 -13.79
C GLN A 125 -22.93 5.47 -13.81
N SER A 126 -22.51 6.20 -12.78
CA SER A 126 -22.69 7.65 -12.70
C SER A 126 -21.89 8.43 -13.75
N ILE A 127 -20.85 7.83 -14.34
CA ILE A 127 -20.05 8.43 -15.42
C ILE A 127 -20.90 8.72 -16.66
N SER A 128 -21.99 7.95 -16.88
CA SER A 128 -22.96 8.18 -17.96
C SER A 128 -23.71 9.50 -17.90
N ARG A 129 -23.72 10.13 -16.72
CA ARG A 129 -24.46 11.36 -16.47
C ARG A 129 -23.55 12.59 -16.48
N ILE A 130 -22.27 12.42 -16.82
CA ILE A 130 -21.36 13.54 -17.02
C ILE A 130 -21.82 14.31 -18.28
N ASP A 131 -22.01 15.61 -18.12
CA ASP A 131 -22.40 16.52 -19.20
C ASP A 131 -21.42 16.46 -20.38
N GLU A 132 -21.94 16.50 -21.61
CA GLU A 132 -21.16 16.50 -22.86
C GLU A 132 -20.12 17.63 -22.93
N LEU A 133 -20.38 18.75 -22.25
CA LEU A 133 -19.46 19.90 -22.15
C LEU A 133 -18.25 19.62 -21.25
N LYS A 134 -18.31 18.59 -20.41
CA LYS A 134 -17.22 18.18 -19.52
C LYS A 134 -16.48 16.97 -20.10
N PHE A 135 -15.37 16.59 -19.47
CA PHE A 135 -14.59 15.41 -19.84
C PHE A 135 -14.02 14.71 -18.60
N ALA A 136 -13.57 13.47 -18.77
CA ALA A 136 -12.95 12.66 -17.71
C ALA A 136 -11.49 12.33 -18.03
N VAL A 137 -10.61 12.43 -17.05
CA VAL A 137 -9.21 11.99 -17.16
C VAL A 137 -9.04 10.74 -16.29
N PHE A 138 -8.43 9.69 -16.84
CA PHE A 138 -8.15 8.44 -16.13
C PHE A 138 -6.65 8.26 -15.95
N ILE A 139 -6.18 8.26 -14.69
CA ILE A 139 -4.77 8.00 -14.34
C ILE A 139 -4.71 6.69 -13.56
N ILE A 140 -4.33 5.59 -14.21
CA ILE A 140 -4.53 4.25 -13.64
C ILE A 140 -3.24 3.43 -13.67
N SER A 141 -2.89 2.84 -12.52
CA SER A 141 -1.75 1.95 -12.37
C SER A 141 -2.11 0.49 -12.65
N THR A 142 -1.16 -0.24 -13.23
CA THR A 142 -1.22 -1.70 -13.41
C THR A 142 -0.44 -2.43 -12.30
N TYR A 143 -1.02 -3.47 -11.69
CA TYR A 143 -0.40 -4.25 -10.63
C TYR A 143 -0.34 -5.75 -10.92
N GLY A 144 0.64 -6.44 -10.33
CA GLY A 144 0.77 -7.90 -10.39
C GLY A 144 0.78 -8.44 -11.81
N GLU A 145 -0.14 -9.35 -12.11
CA GLU A 145 -0.27 -10.02 -13.42
C GLU A 145 -1.14 -9.21 -14.42
N GLY A 146 -1.06 -7.88 -14.36
CA GLY A 146 -1.90 -7.01 -15.18
C GLY A 146 -3.29 -6.76 -14.59
N ASP A 147 -3.41 -6.92 -13.27
CA ASP A 147 -4.61 -6.64 -12.49
C ASP A 147 -4.71 -5.12 -12.21
N PRO A 148 -5.93 -4.57 -12.09
CA PRO A 148 -6.12 -3.22 -11.57
C PRO A 148 -5.72 -3.10 -10.11
N SER A 149 -5.48 -1.86 -9.66
CA SER A 149 -5.37 -1.57 -8.23
C SER A 149 -6.66 -1.93 -7.47
N ASP A 150 -6.54 -2.19 -6.17
CA ASP A 150 -7.68 -2.63 -5.34
C ASP A 150 -8.86 -1.63 -5.45
N ASN A 151 -8.56 -0.33 -5.54
CA ASN A 151 -9.57 0.72 -5.68
C ASN A 151 -10.18 0.84 -7.09
N ALA A 152 -9.47 0.43 -8.14
CA ALA A 152 -9.96 0.47 -9.52
C ALA A 152 -10.70 -0.83 -9.92
N THR A 153 -10.60 -1.90 -9.12
CA THR A 153 -11.17 -3.21 -9.42
C THR A 153 -12.68 -3.18 -9.71
N PRO A 154 -13.53 -2.48 -8.93
CA PRO A 154 -14.97 -2.42 -9.23
C PRO A 154 -15.28 -1.77 -10.58
N PHE A 155 -14.57 -0.69 -10.91
CA PHE A 155 -14.73 0.04 -12.17
C PHE A 155 -14.30 -0.79 -13.38
N VAL A 156 -13.11 -1.41 -13.32
CA VAL A 156 -12.62 -2.28 -14.40
C VAL A 156 -13.49 -3.52 -14.58
N SER A 157 -14.07 -4.04 -13.49
CA SER A 157 -15.02 -5.15 -13.59
C SER A 157 -16.32 -4.74 -14.29
N TRP A 158 -16.83 -3.55 -13.97
CA TRP A 158 -18.02 -3.00 -14.63
C TRP A 158 -17.79 -2.79 -16.13
N ILE A 159 -16.70 -2.14 -16.52
CA ILE A 159 -16.41 -1.85 -17.94
C ILE A 159 -16.22 -3.13 -18.77
N GLY A 160 -15.76 -4.21 -18.14
CA GLY A 160 -15.57 -5.52 -18.78
C GLY A 160 -16.83 -6.41 -18.81
N SER A 161 -17.86 -6.11 -18.02
CA SER A 161 -19.05 -6.97 -17.84
C SER A 161 -20.33 -6.42 -18.47
N ASP A 162 -20.47 -5.10 -18.52
CA ASP A 162 -21.68 -4.43 -18.98
C ASP A 162 -21.62 -4.14 -20.48
N LYS A 163 -22.30 -4.98 -21.28
CA LYS A 163 -22.29 -4.90 -22.75
C LYS A 163 -23.39 -3.99 -23.32
N ASP A 164 -24.35 -3.59 -22.50
CA ASP A 164 -25.55 -2.87 -22.95
C ASP A 164 -25.49 -1.37 -22.63
N THR A 165 -24.53 -0.94 -21.82
CA THR A 165 -24.29 0.48 -21.53
C THR A 165 -23.64 1.16 -22.74
N GLN A 166 -24.18 2.32 -23.15
CA GLN A 166 -23.59 3.21 -24.15
C GLN A 166 -23.34 4.60 -23.53
N LEU A 167 -22.18 5.20 -23.81
CA LEU A 167 -21.73 6.49 -23.29
C LEU A 167 -21.25 7.42 -24.43
N PRO A 168 -22.09 7.71 -25.45
CA PRO A 168 -21.66 8.50 -26.61
C PRO A 168 -21.26 9.94 -26.25
N ALA A 169 -21.81 10.46 -25.15
CA ALA A 169 -21.53 11.79 -24.62
C ALA A 169 -20.18 11.91 -23.91
N LEU A 170 -19.59 10.79 -23.47
CA LEU A 170 -18.40 10.81 -22.64
C LEU A 170 -17.16 11.10 -23.48
N ARG A 171 -16.50 12.22 -23.17
CA ARG A 171 -15.17 12.55 -23.69
C ARG A 171 -14.12 12.23 -22.64
N TYR A 172 -13.02 11.59 -23.02
CA TYR A 172 -12.02 11.17 -22.06
C TYR A 172 -10.57 11.29 -22.53
N VAL A 173 -9.67 11.29 -21.54
CA VAL A 173 -8.23 11.17 -21.70
C VAL A 173 -7.72 10.09 -20.76
N ALA A 174 -6.72 9.30 -21.16
CA ALA A 174 -6.16 8.25 -20.33
C ALA A 174 -4.62 8.31 -20.24
N PHE A 175 -4.10 8.03 -19.04
CA PHE A 175 -2.68 7.86 -18.74
C PHE A 175 -2.47 6.62 -17.88
N GLY A 176 -1.66 5.68 -18.37
CA GLY A 176 -1.31 4.46 -17.68
C GLY A 176 0.01 4.58 -16.92
N LEU A 177 0.06 4.03 -15.72
CA LEU A 177 1.32 3.77 -15.01
C LEU A 177 1.59 2.27 -15.05
N GLY A 178 2.73 1.90 -15.63
CA GLY A 178 3.15 0.51 -15.74
C GLY A 178 4.66 0.38 -15.62
N ASN A 179 5.14 -0.84 -15.76
CA ASN A 179 6.57 -1.14 -15.71
C ASN A 179 6.85 -2.24 -16.74
N SER A 180 7.70 -1.93 -17.73
CA SER A 180 8.04 -2.83 -18.84
C SER A 180 8.82 -4.06 -18.38
N LYS A 181 9.29 -4.10 -17.12
CA LYS A 181 9.81 -5.31 -16.47
C LYS A 181 8.75 -6.38 -16.22
N TYR A 182 7.47 -6.03 -16.29
CA TYR A 182 6.36 -6.96 -16.11
C TYR A 182 5.81 -7.39 -17.47
N LYS A 183 5.28 -8.60 -17.55
CA LYS A 183 4.73 -9.15 -18.80
C LYS A 183 3.56 -8.32 -19.34
N PHE A 184 2.70 -7.82 -18.45
CA PHE A 184 1.50 -7.08 -18.80
C PHE A 184 1.71 -5.57 -18.64
N TYR A 185 2.62 -5.02 -19.46
CA TYR A 185 2.96 -3.60 -19.45
C TYR A 185 1.72 -2.73 -19.73
N ASN A 186 1.34 -1.88 -18.76
CA ASN A 186 0.22 -0.94 -18.86
C ASN A 186 -1.15 -1.56 -19.25
N ARG A 187 -1.34 -2.86 -18.98
CA ARG A 187 -2.55 -3.59 -19.40
C ARG A 187 -3.85 -2.97 -18.89
N VAL A 188 -3.87 -2.42 -17.69
CA VAL A 188 -5.12 -1.93 -17.09
C VAL A 188 -5.65 -0.70 -17.82
N VAL A 189 -4.76 0.22 -18.22
CA VAL A 189 -5.19 1.38 -19.01
C VAL A 189 -5.70 0.94 -20.38
N ASP A 190 -5.06 -0.06 -20.99
CA ASP A 190 -5.51 -0.63 -22.27
C ASP A 190 -6.92 -1.24 -22.16
N VAL A 191 -7.18 -2.00 -21.09
CA VAL A 191 -8.52 -2.57 -20.82
C VAL A 191 -9.58 -1.47 -20.62
N VAL A 192 -9.22 -0.38 -19.93
CA VAL A 192 -10.14 0.74 -19.69
C VAL A 192 -10.42 1.49 -20.99
N VAL A 193 -9.40 1.84 -21.77
CA VAL A 193 -9.53 2.50 -23.08
C VAL A 193 -10.36 1.66 -24.04
N ASP A 194 -10.01 0.39 -24.21
CA ASP A 194 -10.76 -0.56 -25.05
C ASP A 194 -12.23 -0.71 -24.60
N GLY A 195 -12.47 -0.64 -23.30
CA GLY A 195 -13.81 -0.71 -22.72
C GLY A 195 -14.63 0.55 -22.98
N LEU A 196 -14.02 1.73 -22.78
CA LEU A 196 -14.65 3.03 -23.02
C LEU A 196 -14.99 3.22 -24.51
N ASP A 197 -14.06 2.88 -25.40
CA ASP A 197 -14.25 2.99 -26.85
C ASP A 197 -15.38 2.07 -27.34
N LYS A 198 -15.48 0.84 -26.83
CA LYS A 198 -16.56 -0.11 -27.17
C LYS A 198 -17.93 0.38 -26.74
N ILE A 199 -17.98 1.14 -25.65
CA ILE A 199 -19.20 1.72 -25.09
C ILE A 199 -19.55 3.05 -25.78
N GLY A 200 -18.72 3.53 -26.72
CA GLY A 200 -18.98 4.69 -27.56
C GLY A 200 -18.42 6.01 -27.04
N ALA A 201 -17.58 5.99 -25.99
CA ALA A 201 -16.90 7.18 -25.51
C ALA A 201 -15.86 7.67 -26.54
N THR A 202 -15.58 8.97 -26.54
CA THR A 202 -14.63 9.60 -27.47
C THR A 202 -13.34 9.98 -26.76
N ALA A 203 -12.21 9.41 -27.21
CA ALA A 203 -10.88 9.82 -26.74
C ALA A 203 -10.49 11.17 -27.34
N LEU A 204 -10.03 12.11 -26.50
CA LEU A 204 -9.60 13.45 -26.93
C LEU A 204 -8.13 13.51 -27.39
N MET A 205 -7.30 12.57 -26.93
CA MET A 205 -5.90 12.47 -27.32
C MET A 205 -5.41 11.03 -27.16
N PRO A 206 -4.27 10.65 -27.76
CA PRO A 206 -3.69 9.33 -27.58
C PRO A 206 -3.38 9.01 -26.10
N THR A 207 -3.63 7.76 -25.71
CA THR A 207 -3.34 7.26 -24.37
C THR A 207 -1.84 7.34 -24.05
N GLY A 208 -1.48 8.02 -22.97
CA GLY A 208 -0.10 8.04 -22.47
C GLY A 208 0.22 6.82 -21.61
N LYS A 209 1.49 6.40 -21.59
CA LYS A 209 1.96 5.24 -20.82
C LYS A 209 3.32 5.56 -20.20
N ALA A 210 3.39 5.58 -18.88
CA ALA A 210 4.64 5.66 -18.13
C ALA A 210 5.30 4.29 -17.96
N ASP A 211 6.63 4.26 -17.99
CA ASP A 211 7.45 3.09 -17.72
C ASP A 211 8.34 3.28 -16.47
N ASP A 212 7.93 2.65 -15.37
CA ASP A 212 8.66 2.69 -14.11
C ASP A 212 9.93 1.80 -14.11
N ALA A 213 10.21 1.03 -15.19
CA ALA A 213 11.36 0.13 -15.26
C ALA A 213 12.69 0.84 -14.98
N ASN A 214 12.83 2.07 -15.45
CA ASN A 214 14.02 2.92 -15.33
C ASN A 214 13.76 4.16 -14.44
N GLY A 215 12.63 4.20 -13.73
CA GLY A 215 12.24 5.36 -12.92
C GLY A 215 11.95 6.62 -13.73
N THR A 216 11.50 6.49 -14.99
CA THR A 216 11.16 7.61 -15.87
C THR A 216 9.70 8.05 -15.78
N THR A 217 8.92 7.47 -14.85
CA THR A 217 7.49 7.74 -14.66
C THR A 217 7.14 9.23 -14.62
N ASP A 218 7.91 10.05 -13.89
CA ASP A 218 7.68 11.51 -13.81
C ASP A 218 7.96 12.22 -15.14
N GLU A 219 8.95 11.77 -15.91
CA GLU A 219 9.28 12.35 -17.22
C GLU A 219 8.24 11.97 -18.27
N ASP A 220 7.84 10.70 -18.31
CA ASP A 220 6.78 10.22 -19.22
C ASP A 220 5.46 10.97 -18.94
N PHE A 221 5.18 11.28 -17.67
CA PHE A 221 4.05 12.08 -17.27
C PHE A 221 4.20 13.55 -17.69
N ALA A 222 5.37 14.16 -17.52
CA ALA A 222 5.63 15.54 -17.94
C ALA A 222 5.46 15.72 -19.45
N GLU A 223 5.99 14.78 -20.25
CA GLU A 223 5.85 14.77 -21.71
C GLU A 223 4.37 14.62 -22.13
N TRP A 224 3.64 13.68 -21.54
CA TRP A 224 2.21 13.53 -21.78
C TRP A 224 1.39 14.75 -21.35
N LYS A 225 1.75 15.38 -20.22
CA LYS A 225 1.07 16.56 -19.68
C LYS A 225 1.18 17.76 -20.62
N GLU A 226 2.33 17.95 -21.28
CA GLU A 226 2.47 19.03 -22.28
C GLU A 226 1.60 18.80 -23.52
N VAL A 227 1.39 17.55 -23.93
CA VAL A 227 0.42 17.21 -24.99
C VAL A 227 -1.01 17.49 -24.52
N PHE A 228 -1.34 17.14 -23.28
CA PHE A 228 -2.64 17.48 -22.69
C PHE A 228 -2.86 18.99 -22.61
N PHE A 229 -1.84 19.79 -22.29
CA PHE A 229 -1.94 21.24 -22.31
C PHE A 229 -2.05 21.83 -23.71
N ALA A 230 -1.42 21.22 -24.72
CA ALA A 230 -1.65 21.59 -26.12
C ALA A 230 -3.12 21.36 -26.53
N LEU A 231 -3.72 20.24 -26.13
CA LEU A 231 -5.14 19.96 -26.33
C LEU A 231 -6.04 21.05 -25.71
N LEU A 232 -5.76 21.49 -24.48
CA LEU A 232 -6.52 22.55 -23.83
C LEU A 232 -6.41 23.90 -24.57
N ARG A 233 -5.23 24.22 -25.13
CA ARG A 233 -5.00 25.45 -25.90
C ARG A 233 -5.67 25.41 -27.27
N GLU A 234 -5.51 24.32 -28.00
CA GLU A 234 -5.86 24.25 -29.42
C GLU A 234 -7.32 23.84 -29.64
N GLU A 235 -7.78 22.79 -28.96
CA GLU A 235 -9.15 22.27 -29.13
C GLU A 235 -10.15 22.95 -28.21
N MET A 236 -9.82 23.09 -26.92
CA MET A 236 -10.72 23.70 -25.93
C MET A 236 -10.62 25.23 -25.88
N ARG A 237 -9.62 25.81 -26.55
CA ARG A 237 -9.39 27.28 -26.66
C ARG A 237 -9.33 27.98 -25.31
N VAL A 238 -8.72 27.34 -24.31
CA VAL A 238 -8.54 27.91 -22.97
C VAL A 238 -7.24 28.73 -22.96
N GLU A 239 -7.33 29.97 -22.45
CA GLU A 239 -6.18 30.88 -22.36
C GLU A 239 -5.21 30.43 -21.27
N GLU A 240 -3.93 30.36 -21.62
CA GLU A 240 -2.86 30.01 -20.68
C GLU A 240 -2.40 31.26 -19.90
N ARG A 241 -2.46 31.16 -18.58
CA ARG A 241 -2.01 32.16 -17.61
C ARG A 241 -0.51 31.99 -17.31
N PRO A 242 0.19 33.08 -16.94
CA PRO A 242 1.58 32.97 -16.52
C PRO A 242 1.70 32.09 -15.27
N GLU A 243 2.72 31.24 -15.25
CA GLU A 243 2.98 30.35 -14.12
C GLU A 243 3.35 31.16 -12.87
N GLN A 244 2.43 31.21 -11.90
CA GLN A 244 2.64 31.82 -10.59
C GLN A 244 2.26 30.82 -9.49
N TYR A 245 3.00 30.82 -8.38
CA TYR A 245 2.65 29.97 -7.25
C TYR A 245 1.40 30.46 -6.53
N GLU A 246 0.40 29.58 -6.43
CA GLU A 246 -0.79 29.78 -5.61
C GLU A 246 -0.84 28.69 -4.53
N PRO A 247 -0.90 29.05 -3.24
CA PRO A 247 -0.93 28.06 -2.17
C PRO A 247 -2.25 27.31 -2.16
N VAL A 248 -2.18 26.00 -1.92
CA VAL A 248 -3.36 25.15 -1.71
C VAL A 248 -3.70 25.04 -0.22
N TYR A 249 -2.68 25.08 0.62
CA TYR A 249 -2.82 24.98 2.07
C TYR A 249 -2.66 26.33 2.75
N ARG A 250 -3.46 26.53 3.79
CA ARG A 250 -3.26 27.57 4.79
C ARG A 250 -2.69 26.91 6.05
N ILE A 251 -1.51 27.35 6.45
CA ILE A 251 -0.80 26.91 7.65
C ILE A 251 -0.88 28.05 8.67
N VAL A 252 -1.36 27.74 9.87
CA VAL A 252 -1.47 28.69 10.98
C VAL A 252 -0.78 28.10 12.19
N GLU A 253 0.17 28.82 12.78
CA GLU A 253 0.77 28.46 14.06
C GLU A 253 -0.20 28.86 15.18
N ASP A 254 -0.50 27.93 16.09
CA ASP A 254 -1.41 28.15 17.21
C ASP A 254 -0.78 27.64 18.51
N THR A 255 -0.22 28.55 19.30
CA THR A 255 0.42 28.24 20.58
C THR A 255 -0.55 27.99 21.72
N SER A 256 -1.86 28.13 21.48
CA SER A 256 -2.90 27.83 22.48
C SER A 256 -3.28 26.35 22.56
N LEU A 257 -2.83 25.54 21.59
CA LEU A 257 -3.11 24.11 21.55
C LEU A 257 -2.21 23.32 22.50
N ASP A 258 -2.80 22.42 23.27
CA ASP A 258 -2.08 21.50 24.13
C ASP A 258 -1.50 20.32 23.33
N VAL A 259 -0.36 19.80 23.78
CA VAL A 259 0.35 18.67 23.13
C VAL A 259 -0.53 17.43 22.98
N ILE A 260 -1.49 17.22 23.89
CA ILE A 260 -2.41 16.07 23.86
C ILE A 260 -3.38 16.08 22.68
N ASP A 261 -3.66 17.27 22.13
CA ASP A 261 -4.56 17.45 20.99
C ASP A 261 -3.82 17.35 19.65
N LEU A 262 -2.49 17.17 19.68
CA LEU A 262 -1.65 17.13 18.50
C LEU A 262 -1.42 15.71 18.01
N HIS A 263 -1.42 15.55 16.68
CA HIS A 263 -0.82 14.40 16.05
C HIS A 263 0.70 14.51 16.14
N VAL A 264 1.36 13.54 16.81
CA VAL A 264 2.79 13.61 17.12
C VAL A 264 3.63 12.56 16.40
N GLY A 265 3.00 11.72 15.58
CA GLY A 265 3.69 10.73 14.75
C GLY A 265 2.95 9.40 14.62
N GLU A 266 1.79 9.24 15.26
CA GLU A 266 0.95 8.05 15.09
C GLU A 266 0.50 7.94 13.63
N PRO A 267 0.67 6.78 12.98
CA PRO A 267 0.21 6.59 11.61
C PRO A 267 -1.29 6.78 11.50
N ILE A 268 -1.71 7.51 10.47
CA ILE A 268 -3.13 7.81 10.24
C ILE A 268 -3.61 6.92 9.10
N PRO A 269 -4.66 6.10 9.32
CA PRO A 269 -5.26 5.39 8.22
C PRO A 269 -5.83 6.41 7.22
N PRO A 270 -5.77 6.15 5.90
CA PRO A 270 -6.31 7.08 4.91
C PRO A 270 -7.77 7.44 5.27
N ARG A 271 -8.04 8.74 5.42
CA ARG A 271 -9.36 9.27 5.81
C ARG A 271 -10.43 8.76 4.82
N GLY A 272 -11.58 8.30 5.33
CA GLY A 272 -12.69 7.73 4.54
C GLY A 272 -12.74 6.20 4.48
N LYS A 273 -11.67 5.47 4.82
CA LYS A 273 -11.55 4.02 4.59
C LYS A 273 -11.76 3.21 5.87
N LYS A 274 -12.97 3.22 6.43
CA LYS A 274 -13.29 2.44 7.65
C LYS A 274 -13.32 0.92 7.46
N ASN A 275 -13.20 0.38 6.24
CA ASN A 275 -13.10 -1.07 5.99
C ASN A 275 -12.61 -1.34 4.55
N ILE A 276 -11.31 -1.41 4.30
CA ILE A 276 -10.83 -2.16 3.13
C ILE A 276 -10.75 -3.63 3.58
N PRO A 277 -11.56 -4.58 3.06
CA PRO A 277 -11.63 -5.96 3.57
C PRO A 277 -10.28 -6.72 3.58
N ALA A 278 -9.32 -6.22 2.81
CA ALA A 278 -7.99 -6.77 2.63
C ALA A 278 -6.92 -6.22 3.59
N ILE A 279 -7.18 -5.14 4.34
CA ILE A 279 -6.17 -4.46 5.18
C ILE A 279 -6.62 -4.47 6.65
N SER A 280 -5.74 -4.85 7.57
CA SER A 280 -6.01 -4.79 9.02
C SER A 280 -5.85 -3.39 9.61
N SER A 281 -6.27 -3.18 10.85
CA SER A 281 -5.89 -1.97 11.59
C SER A 281 -4.37 -1.87 11.73
N ILE A 282 -3.87 -0.64 11.82
CA ILE A 282 -2.48 -0.34 12.15
C ILE A 282 -2.33 -0.55 13.66
N GLN A 283 -1.34 -1.36 14.05
CA GLN A 283 -1.03 -1.66 15.45
C GLN A 283 0.45 -1.53 15.74
N THR A 284 0.80 -1.36 17.01
CA THR A 284 2.20 -1.38 17.50
C THR A 284 2.61 -2.81 17.84
N LEU A 285 3.38 -3.47 16.98
CA LEU A 285 3.81 -4.85 17.18
C LEU A 285 5.16 -4.92 17.89
N LEU A 286 5.28 -5.83 18.86
CA LEU A 286 6.53 -6.08 19.60
C LEU A 286 7.52 -6.87 18.73
N VAL A 287 8.75 -6.37 18.62
CA VAL A 287 9.89 -7.03 18.00
C VAL A 287 10.46 -8.05 18.99
N ARG A 288 10.21 -9.34 18.76
CA ARG A 288 10.74 -10.44 19.59
C ARG A 288 12.21 -10.71 19.30
N SER A 289 12.56 -10.69 18.02
CA SER A 289 13.92 -10.94 17.55
C SER A 289 14.18 -10.11 16.30
N ALA A 290 15.41 -9.64 16.15
CA ALA A 290 15.90 -9.01 14.93
C ALA A 290 17.36 -9.43 14.76
N GLN A 291 17.70 -10.06 13.64
CA GLN A 291 19.04 -10.59 13.39
C GLN A 291 19.42 -10.51 11.93
N LYS A 292 20.71 -10.31 11.67
CA LYS A 292 21.32 -10.47 10.34
C LYS A 292 21.46 -11.95 10.01
N LEU A 293 21.00 -12.33 8.82
CA LEU A 293 21.07 -13.71 8.31
C LEU A 293 22.40 -14.01 7.61
N LEU A 294 23.07 -12.98 7.10
CA LEU A 294 24.33 -13.12 6.38
C LEU A 294 25.48 -12.59 7.23
N SER A 295 26.65 -13.20 7.10
CA SER A 295 27.90 -12.74 7.73
C SER A 295 28.60 -11.64 6.94
N THR A 296 28.15 -11.36 5.71
CA THR A 296 28.74 -10.38 4.80
C THR A 296 28.34 -8.95 5.15
N ALA A 297 29.31 -8.02 5.07
CA ALA A 297 29.13 -6.61 5.45
C ALA A 297 28.50 -5.75 4.34
N GLU A 298 28.83 -6.02 3.07
CA GLU A 298 28.37 -5.22 1.92
C GLU A 298 26.85 -5.33 1.69
N ARG A 299 26.29 -6.52 1.89
CA ARG A 299 24.87 -6.82 1.73
C ARG A 299 24.44 -7.80 2.79
N ASN A 300 23.31 -7.51 3.43
CA ASN A 300 22.77 -8.40 4.44
C ASN A 300 21.28 -8.62 4.21
N CYS A 301 20.71 -9.53 4.98
CA CYS A 301 19.28 -9.72 5.04
C CYS A 301 18.88 -9.84 6.50
N LEU A 302 17.93 -9.02 6.95
CA LEU A 302 17.42 -9.07 8.31
C LEU A 302 16.28 -10.08 8.38
N HIS A 303 16.28 -10.88 9.43
CA HIS A 303 15.12 -11.61 9.88
C HIS A 303 14.56 -10.93 11.13
N ILE A 304 13.27 -10.62 11.10
CA ILE A 304 12.59 -9.92 12.19
C ILE A 304 11.33 -10.69 12.56
N ASP A 305 11.20 -11.02 13.84
CA ASP A 305 10.02 -11.64 14.43
C ASP A 305 9.18 -10.62 15.19
N LEU A 306 7.89 -10.59 14.88
CA LEU A 306 6.92 -9.67 15.45
C LEU A 306 5.82 -10.46 16.18
N ASP A 307 5.52 -10.05 17.41
CA ASP A 307 4.43 -10.62 18.19
C ASP A 307 3.10 -9.94 17.89
N THR A 308 2.06 -10.74 17.64
CA THR A 308 0.68 -10.28 17.48
C THR A 308 -0.21 -10.71 18.64
N SER A 309 0.35 -11.31 19.71
CA SER A 309 -0.42 -11.80 20.86
C SER A 309 -1.22 -10.72 21.59
N GLU A 310 -0.74 -9.46 21.59
CA GLU A 310 -1.44 -8.30 22.16
C GLU A 310 -2.73 -7.95 21.39
N PHE A 311 -2.85 -8.36 20.12
CA PHE A 311 -3.94 -7.98 19.21
C PHE A 311 -4.61 -9.23 18.59
N PRO A 312 -5.51 -9.91 19.30
CA PRO A 312 -6.17 -11.13 18.83
C PRO A 312 -6.98 -10.97 17.53
N GLU A 313 -7.36 -9.75 17.18
CA GLU A 313 -8.03 -9.38 15.95
C GLU A 313 -7.11 -9.45 14.71
N LEU A 314 -5.79 -9.33 14.91
CA LEU A 314 -4.80 -9.43 13.83
C LEU A 314 -4.57 -10.89 13.46
N LYS A 315 -5.25 -11.34 12.41
CA LYS A 315 -5.09 -12.67 11.83
C LYS A 315 -4.45 -12.56 10.45
N TYR A 316 -3.35 -13.27 10.26
CA TYR A 316 -2.69 -13.42 8.97
C TYR A 316 -2.86 -14.86 8.46
N LYS A 317 -2.73 -15.03 7.15
CA LYS A 317 -2.56 -16.32 6.49
C LYS A 317 -1.18 -16.39 5.88
N THR A 318 -0.64 -17.59 5.78
CA THR A 318 0.66 -17.84 5.13
C THR A 318 0.61 -17.34 3.67
N GLY A 319 1.61 -16.53 3.29
CA GLY A 319 1.66 -15.83 2.01
C GLY A 319 1.01 -14.43 2.00
N ASP A 320 0.54 -13.93 3.15
CA ASP A 320 0.18 -12.52 3.33
C ASP A 320 1.40 -11.59 3.38
N HIS A 321 1.15 -10.29 3.29
CA HIS A 321 2.16 -9.25 3.39
C HIS A 321 2.00 -8.49 4.71
N LEU A 322 3.13 -8.07 5.28
CA LEU A 322 3.18 -7.14 6.39
C LEU A 322 3.66 -5.78 5.88
N ALA A 323 2.91 -4.75 6.18
CA ALA A 323 3.26 -3.37 5.91
C ALA A 323 3.90 -2.74 7.14
N VAL A 324 5.11 -2.22 7.01
CA VAL A 324 5.86 -1.55 8.09
C VAL A 324 5.86 -0.05 7.82
N TRP A 325 5.53 0.74 8.84
CA TRP A 325 5.59 2.20 8.79
C TRP A 325 6.96 2.68 9.31
N PRO A 326 7.80 3.30 8.46
CA PRO A 326 9.11 3.79 8.87
C PRO A 326 9.03 5.15 9.56
N SER A 327 10.18 5.63 10.04
CA SER A 327 10.43 7.04 10.37
C SER A 327 11.59 7.57 9.55
N ASN A 328 11.60 8.86 9.22
CA ASN A 328 12.73 9.46 8.51
C ASN A 328 14.01 9.50 9.35
N PRO A 329 15.20 9.55 8.72
CA PRO A 329 16.45 9.77 9.43
C PRO A 329 16.50 11.19 10.00
N THR A 330 17.03 11.32 11.21
CA THR A 330 17.13 12.60 11.93
C THR A 330 18.11 13.53 11.23
N SER A 331 19.16 13.02 10.58
CA SER A 331 20.12 13.80 9.80
C SER A 331 19.48 14.50 8.60
N GLU A 332 18.63 13.80 7.84
CA GLU A 332 17.90 14.38 6.70
C GLU A 332 16.83 15.36 7.16
N MET A 333 16.15 15.08 8.27
CA MET A 333 15.23 16.04 8.91
C MET A 333 15.97 17.32 9.30
N ARG A 334 17.08 17.21 10.04
CA ARG A 334 17.88 18.38 10.45
C ARG A 334 18.35 19.19 9.24
N ARG A 335 18.85 18.53 8.19
CA ARG A 335 19.25 19.19 6.94
C ARG A 335 18.11 20.02 6.34
N LEU A 336 16.90 19.47 6.28
CA LEU A 336 15.74 20.17 5.74
C LEU A 336 15.30 21.34 6.64
N VAL A 337 15.31 21.12 7.95
CA VAL A 337 14.95 22.16 8.94
C VAL A 337 15.95 23.31 8.91
N ASP A 338 17.24 22.99 8.79
CA ASP A 338 18.31 23.98 8.79
C ASP A 338 18.25 24.86 7.55
N ILE A 339 18.05 24.27 6.37
CA ILE A 339 17.97 25.03 5.13
C ILE A 339 16.69 25.87 5.05
N LEU A 340 15.58 25.43 5.66
CA LEU A 340 14.33 26.19 5.72
C LEU A 340 14.31 27.26 6.83
N GLY A 341 15.25 27.22 7.78
CA GLY A 341 15.27 28.15 8.92
C GLY A 341 14.18 27.89 9.96
N LEU A 342 13.77 26.63 10.15
CA LEU A 342 12.63 26.25 11.00
C LEU A 342 13.02 25.80 12.42
N GLN A 343 14.26 26.00 12.86
CA GLN A 343 14.80 25.43 14.11
C GLN A 343 13.97 25.83 15.34
N GLU A 344 13.56 27.09 15.43
CA GLU A 344 12.81 27.62 16.58
C GLU A 344 11.31 27.26 16.54
N HIS A 345 10.80 26.86 15.36
CA HIS A 345 9.37 26.58 15.12
C HIS A 345 9.05 25.08 15.13
N LEU A 346 10.04 24.21 15.36
CA LEU A 346 9.92 22.76 15.22
C LEU A 346 8.82 22.10 16.06
N GLN A 347 8.58 22.65 17.26
CA GLN A 347 7.63 22.15 18.23
C GLN A 347 6.37 23.01 18.32
N THR A 348 6.30 24.11 17.55
CA THR A 348 5.13 24.98 17.53
C THR A 348 3.94 24.22 16.93
N PRO A 349 2.77 24.18 17.58
CA PRO A 349 1.60 23.52 17.03
C PRO A 349 1.07 24.24 15.78
N LEU A 350 0.62 23.45 14.81
CA LEU A 350 0.21 23.90 13.48
C LEU A 350 -1.19 23.40 13.13
N LEU A 351 -2.00 24.32 12.64
CA LEU A 351 -3.28 24.05 11.98
C LEU A 351 -3.09 24.14 10.47
N ILE A 352 -3.42 23.05 9.77
CA ILE A 352 -3.37 22.92 8.32
C ILE A 352 -4.81 22.85 7.83
N SER A 353 -5.19 23.80 7.00
CA SER A 353 -6.51 23.86 6.36
C SER A 353 -6.36 23.98 4.85
N SER A 354 -7.28 23.40 4.10
CA SER A 354 -7.33 23.57 2.65
C SER A 354 -7.99 24.91 2.31
N LEU A 355 -7.42 25.64 1.36
CA LEU A 355 -8.05 26.84 0.78
C LEU A 355 -9.17 26.46 -0.20
N ASP A 356 -9.15 25.24 -0.74
CA ASP A 356 -10.22 24.69 -1.58
C ASP A 356 -10.92 23.52 -0.85
N PRO A 357 -12.24 23.61 -0.58
CA PRO A 357 -13.01 22.54 0.05
C PRO A 357 -12.98 21.19 -0.67
N SER A 358 -12.70 21.17 -1.99
CA SER A 358 -12.60 19.95 -2.78
C SER A 358 -11.25 19.23 -2.63
N VAL A 359 -10.23 19.94 -2.13
CA VAL A 359 -8.90 19.33 -1.89
C VAL A 359 -8.89 18.70 -0.52
N GLN A 360 -8.75 17.38 -0.49
CA GLN A 360 -8.59 16.63 0.74
C GLN A 360 -7.20 16.85 1.32
N ILE A 361 -7.14 17.26 2.59
CA ILE A 361 -5.89 17.40 3.33
C ILE A 361 -5.35 16.00 3.63
N ARG A 362 -4.14 15.72 3.12
CA ARG A 362 -3.46 14.42 3.30
C ARG A 362 -2.62 14.34 4.57
N HIS A 363 -2.44 15.48 5.24
CA HIS A 363 -1.60 15.61 6.42
C HIS A 363 -2.46 15.67 7.69
N PRO A 364 -2.00 15.11 8.81
CA PRO A 364 -2.63 15.35 10.10
C PRO A 364 -2.71 16.84 10.42
N SER A 365 -3.79 17.22 11.09
CA SER A 365 -3.89 18.51 11.75
C SER A 365 -4.87 18.41 12.92
N PRO A 366 -4.54 18.97 14.10
CA PRO A 366 -3.32 19.73 14.44
C PRO A 366 -2.05 18.86 14.56
N THR A 367 -0.85 19.41 14.28
CA THR A 367 0.44 18.68 14.30
C THR A 367 1.63 19.63 14.52
N THR A 368 2.87 19.13 14.59
CA THR A 368 4.10 19.94 14.58
C THR A 368 4.97 19.69 13.34
N TRP A 369 5.91 20.58 13.03
CA TRP A 369 6.90 20.38 11.95
C TRP A 369 7.77 19.14 12.20
N THR A 370 8.11 18.89 13.46
CA THR A 370 8.85 17.68 13.85
C THR A 370 8.08 16.42 13.49
N ALA A 371 6.80 16.33 13.86
CA ALA A 371 5.97 15.17 13.53
C ALA A 371 5.78 15.02 12.00
N LEU A 372 5.57 16.13 11.28
CA LEU A 372 5.43 16.15 9.83
C LEU A 372 6.67 15.59 9.12
N PHE A 373 7.86 16.15 9.39
CA PHE A 373 9.09 15.71 8.72
C PHE A 373 9.60 14.36 9.20
N GLN A 374 9.32 13.96 10.44
CA GLN A 374 9.80 12.69 10.98
C GLN A 374 8.90 11.50 10.59
N HIS A 375 7.58 11.70 10.52
CA HIS A 375 6.61 10.60 10.47
C HIS A 375 5.54 10.69 9.37
N TYR A 376 5.29 11.86 8.78
CA TYR A 376 4.16 12.03 7.85
C TYR A 376 4.55 12.36 6.42
N LEU A 377 5.75 12.88 6.18
CA LEU A 377 6.25 13.29 4.87
C LEU A 377 7.43 12.43 4.44
N GLU A 378 7.49 12.02 3.18
CA GLU A 378 8.62 11.27 2.62
C GLU A 378 9.75 12.23 2.22
N ILE A 379 10.45 12.80 3.20
CA ILE A 379 11.51 13.81 2.97
C ILE A 379 12.72 13.25 2.20
N CYS A 380 12.87 11.91 2.18
CA CYS A 380 13.91 11.20 1.43
C CYS A 380 13.47 10.83 -0.01
N ALA A 381 12.28 11.25 -0.45
CA ALA A 381 11.84 11.05 -1.82
C ALA A 381 12.68 11.86 -2.82
N PRO A 382 12.90 11.34 -4.05
CA PRO A 382 13.49 12.12 -5.12
C PRO A 382 12.58 13.31 -5.49
N VAL A 383 13.19 14.47 -5.74
CA VAL A 383 12.49 15.68 -6.18
C VAL A 383 12.34 15.68 -7.69
N SER A 384 11.11 15.75 -8.20
CA SER A 384 10.84 15.77 -9.65
C SER A 384 11.49 16.97 -10.35
N ARG A 385 11.87 16.82 -11.63
CA ARG A 385 12.45 17.90 -12.45
C ARG A 385 11.56 19.15 -12.51
N GLU A 386 10.24 18.96 -12.60
CA GLU A 386 9.27 20.06 -12.57
C GLU A 386 9.33 20.84 -11.25
N THR A 387 9.45 20.14 -10.12
CA THR A 387 9.63 20.76 -8.81
C THR A 387 10.95 21.53 -8.73
N VAL A 388 12.05 20.98 -9.28
CA VAL A 388 13.34 21.68 -9.35
C VAL A 388 13.19 23.02 -10.07
N LEU A 389 12.50 23.03 -11.22
CA LEU A 389 12.23 24.26 -11.97
C LEU A 389 11.34 25.22 -11.18
N ALA A 390 10.29 24.72 -10.52
CA ALA A 390 9.37 25.53 -9.72
C ALA A 390 10.04 26.18 -8.48
N LEU A 391 11.11 25.58 -7.95
CA LEU A 391 11.90 26.15 -6.86
C LEU A 391 12.69 27.39 -7.26
N ALA A 392 13.00 27.56 -8.56
CA ALA A 392 13.81 28.68 -9.06
C ALA A 392 13.19 30.06 -8.76
N GLN A 393 11.86 30.14 -8.63
CA GLN A 393 11.16 31.39 -8.28
C GLN A 393 11.38 31.83 -6.83
N PHE A 394 11.78 30.91 -5.94
CA PHE A 394 12.02 31.15 -4.51
C PHE A 394 13.50 31.16 -4.13
N ALA A 395 14.39 31.10 -5.13
CA ALA A 395 15.81 30.98 -4.91
C ALA A 395 16.37 32.22 -4.17
N PRO A 396 17.19 32.04 -3.11
CA PRO A 396 17.73 33.15 -2.33
C PRO A 396 18.78 33.98 -3.07
N SER A 397 19.40 33.42 -4.11
CA SER A 397 20.44 34.07 -4.90
C SER A 397 20.28 33.82 -6.40
N ALA A 398 20.82 34.74 -7.23
CA ALA A 398 20.80 34.59 -8.69
C ALA A 398 21.57 33.33 -9.16
N SER A 399 22.60 32.92 -8.42
CA SER A 399 23.35 31.70 -8.68
C SER A 399 22.48 30.46 -8.46
N ALA A 400 21.81 30.37 -7.30
CA ALA A 400 20.91 29.25 -7.00
C ALA A 400 19.77 29.18 -8.03
N LYS A 401 19.20 30.32 -8.42
CA LYS A 401 18.17 30.40 -9.48
C LYS A 401 18.67 29.85 -10.81
N CYS A 402 19.85 30.27 -11.26
CA CYS A 402 20.43 29.83 -12.52
C CYS A 402 20.68 28.32 -12.54
N GLN A 403 21.22 27.76 -11.45
CA GLN A 403 21.46 26.32 -11.32
C GLN A 403 20.16 25.51 -11.33
N LEU A 404 19.13 25.95 -10.62
CA LEU A 404 17.81 25.29 -10.62
C LEU A 404 17.16 25.33 -12.00
N GLU A 405 17.28 26.44 -12.72
CA GLU A 405 16.79 26.55 -14.09
C GLU A 405 17.57 25.65 -15.06
N GLU A 406 18.89 25.55 -14.91
CA GLU A 406 19.75 24.67 -15.72
C GLU A 406 19.37 23.19 -15.51
N ILE A 407 19.23 22.78 -14.25
CA ILE A 407 18.82 21.41 -13.89
C ILE A 407 17.37 21.13 -14.31
N GLY A 408 16.45 22.09 -14.13
CA GLY A 408 15.03 21.90 -14.39
C GLY A 408 14.64 21.88 -15.87
N LYS A 409 15.37 22.62 -16.73
CA LYS A 409 15.05 22.75 -18.16
C LYS A 409 15.55 21.58 -18.99
N ASP A 410 16.67 20.96 -18.62
CA ASP A 410 17.32 19.90 -19.39
C ASP A 410 17.21 18.54 -18.69
N LYS A 411 16.62 17.57 -19.40
CA LYS A 411 16.41 16.20 -18.93
C LYS A 411 17.72 15.46 -18.67
N ASP A 412 18.71 15.60 -19.55
CA ASP A 412 19.99 14.90 -19.43
C ASP A 412 20.81 15.45 -18.27
N VAL A 413 20.78 16.78 -18.08
CA VAL A 413 21.42 17.44 -16.93
C VAL A 413 20.77 17.00 -15.63
N TYR A 414 19.44 16.95 -15.57
CA TYR A 414 18.71 16.45 -14.40
C TYR A 414 19.11 15.01 -14.04
N HIS A 415 19.12 14.09 -15.02
CA HIS A 415 19.50 12.70 -14.78
C HIS A 415 20.97 12.57 -14.34
N ALA A 416 21.89 13.33 -14.96
CA ALA A 416 23.29 13.37 -14.55
C ALA A 416 23.43 13.86 -13.11
N TYR A 417 22.73 14.94 -12.74
CA TYR A 417 22.72 15.49 -11.39
C TYR A 417 22.16 14.49 -10.37
N CYS A 418 21.06 13.81 -10.71
CA CYS A 418 20.42 12.81 -9.86
C CYS A 418 21.32 11.61 -9.57
N SER A 419 22.03 11.13 -10.60
CA SER A 419 22.95 9.99 -10.48
C SER A 419 24.11 10.24 -9.50
N GLN A 420 24.48 11.51 -9.29
CA GLN A 420 25.62 11.90 -8.47
C GLN A 420 25.23 12.30 -7.03
N ASN A 421 24.08 12.99 -6.86
CA ASN A 421 23.82 13.74 -5.63
C ASN A 421 22.72 13.19 -4.71
N HIS A 422 21.90 12.24 -5.18
CA HIS A 422 20.66 11.83 -4.50
C HIS A 422 19.78 13.02 -4.09
N VAL A 423 18.90 13.42 -5.00
CA VAL A 423 18.17 14.69 -4.94
C VAL A 423 16.95 14.58 -4.01
N THR A 424 17.18 14.59 -2.70
CA THR A 424 16.14 14.92 -1.71
C THR A 424 15.96 16.43 -1.66
N LEU A 425 14.81 16.92 -1.18
CA LEU A 425 14.57 18.37 -1.11
C LEU A 425 15.63 19.08 -0.27
N GLY A 426 15.93 18.57 0.93
CA GLY A 426 16.93 19.17 1.81
C GLY A 426 18.34 19.17 1.20
N ARG A 427 18.71 18.12 0.45
CA ARG A 427 20.01 18.04 -0.23
C ARG A 427 20.08 18.96 -1.44
N LEU A 428 19.01 19.01 -2.26
CA LEU A 428 18.93 19.91 -3.41
C LEU A 428 19.11 21.36 -2.98
N LEU A 429 18.30 21.82 -2.02
CA LEU A 429 18.35 23.20 -1.52
C LEU A 429 19.73 23.52 -0.93
N GLY A 430 20.32 22.60 -0.16
CA GLY A 430 21.66 22.77 0.40
C GLY A 430 22.78 22.80 -0.66
N ASN A 431 22.65 22.06 -1.76
CA ASN A 431 23.66 21.97 -2.81
C ASN A 431 23.67 23.21 -3.73
N VAL A 432 22.50 23.80 -3.98
CA VAL A 432 22.38 25.01 -4.84
C VAL A 432 22.61 26.31 -4.07
N SER A 433 22.56 26.26 -2.74
CA SER A 433 22.80 27.39 -1.86
C SER A 433 24.28 27.63 -1.60
N LEU A 434 24.65 28.91 -1.45
CA LEU A 434 25.96 29.29 -0.93
C LEU A 434 26.04 29.03 0.58
N SER A 435 27.26 28.90 1.11
CA SER A 435 27.48 28.63 2.54
C SER A 435 26.80 29.70 3.41
N GLY A 436 25.86 29.28 4.26
CA GLY A 436 25.11 30.16 5.17
C GLY A 436 23.82 30.75 4.61
N GLU A 437 23.43 30.45 3.35
CA GLU A 437 22.13 30.86 2.82
C GLU A 437 21.00 29.99 3.40
N SER A 438 19.86 30.61 3.70
CA SER A 438 18.63 29.93 4.11
C SER A 438 17.49 30.23 3.13
N TRP A 439 16.60 29.26 2.97
CA TRP A 439 15.40 29.32 2.13
C TRP A 439 14.18 29.80 2.93
N SER A 440 14.37 30.82 3.77
CA SER A 440 13.31 31.36 4.64
C SER A 440 12.14 32.01 3.87
N GLN A 441 12.36 32.39 2.60
CA GLN A 441 11.31 32.92 1.72
C GLN A 441 10.48 31.83 1.03
N LEU A 442 10.90 30.56 1.09
CA LEU A 442 10.17 29.46 0.48
C LEU A 442 8.85 29.25 1.25
N PRO A 443 7.68 29.37 0.60
CA PRO A 443 6.42 29.16 1.28
C PRO A 443 6.32 27.73 1.85
N LEU A 444 6.00 27.61 3.13
CA LEU A 444 5.88 26.30 3.79
C LEU A 444 4.72 25.45 3.21
N SER A 445 3.70 26.11 2.65
CA SER A 445 2.66 25.46 1.86
C SER A 445 3.23 24.74 0.64
N PHE A 446 4.22 25.34 -0.06
CA PHE A 446 4.89 24.72 -1.20
C PHE A 446 5.63 23.46 -0.78
N VAL A 447 6.27 23.47 0.40
CA VAL A 447 6.95 22.29 0.96
C VAL A 447 5.96 21.15 1.21
N LEU A 448 4.81 21.43 1.84
CA LEU A 448 3.75 20.43 2.11
C LEU A 448 3.05 19.90 0.84
N GLU A 449 3.01 20.71 -0.21
CA GLU A 449 2.44 20.33 -1.52
C GLU A 449 3.42 19.49 -2.35
N THR A 450 4.72 19.72 -2.15
CA THR A 450 5.81 19.09 -2.89
C THR A 450 6.17 17.73 -2.34
N ILE A 451 6.35 17.61 -1.02
CA ILE A 451 6.80 16.36 -0.40
C ILE A 451 5.60 15.40 -0.30
N PRO A 452 5.70 14.18 -0.87
CA PRO A 452 4.62 13.22 -0.78
C PRO A 452 4.43 12.71 0.66
N PRO A 453 3.23 12.22 1.01
CA PRO A 453 3.00 11.60 2.32
C PRO A 453 3.81 10.32 2.46
N LEU A 454 4.26 10.03 3.69
CA LEU A 454 5.05 8.85 4.03
C LEU A 454 4.19 7.58 3.89
N SER A 455 4.61 6.65 3.02
CA SER A 455 3.90 5.40 2.77
C SER A 455 4.53 4.21 3.51
N PRO A 456 3.75 3.21 3.95
CA PRO A 456 4.31 1.98 4.50
C PRO A 456 4.99 1.14 3.41
N ARG A 457 5.96 0.30 3.79
CA ARG A 457 6.63 -0.65 2.89
C ARG A 457 6.17 -2.07 3.19
N TYR A 458 5.83 -2.81 2.14
CA TYR A 458 5.31 -4.16 2.23
C TYR A 458 6.43 -5.19 2.18
N TYR A 459 6.32 -6.22 3.01
CA TYR A 459 7.22 -7.37 3.07
C TYR A 459 6.40 -8.65 3.05
N SER A 460 6.79 -9.62 2.23
CA SER A 460 6.18 -10.95 2.25
C SER A 460 6.47 -11.64 3.59
N ILE A 461 5.42 -12.14 4.25
CA ILE A 461 5.55 -12.80 5.55
C ILE A 461 6.28 -14.14 5.36
N SER A 462 7.33 -14.35 6.16
CA SER A 462 8.19 -15.54 6.12
C SER A 462 7.94 -16.56 7.22
N SER A 463 6.84 -16.40 7.97
CA SER A 463 6.30 -17.38 8.92
C SER A 463 5.04 -18.06 8.38
N SER A 464 4.73 -19.24 8.93
CA SER A 464 3.45 -19.91 8.69
C SER A 464 2.44 -19.57 9.77
N SER A 465 1.24 -19.16 9.35
CA SER A 465 0.09 -18.95 10.24
C SER A 465 -0.37 -20.23 10.97
N VAL A 466 -0.04 -21.41 10.45
CA VAL A 466 -0.36 -22.71 11.06
C VAL A 466 0.66 -23.09 12.15
N VAL A 467 1.93 -22.74 11.94
CA VAL A 467 3.01 -23.03 12.89
C VAL A 467 3.07 -21.96 13.98
N SER A 468 2.97 -20.69 13.57
CA SER A 468 3.19 -19.52 14.41
C SER A 468 2.04 -18.52 14.24
N PRO A 469 0.81 -18.84 14.70
CA PRO A 469 -0.37 -17.99 14.47
C PRO A 469 -0.28 -16.61 15.12
N LYS A 470 0.55 -16.46 16.15
CA LYS A 470 0.75 -15.21 16.91
C LYS A 470 2.12 -14.55 16.70
N GLN A 471 2.92 -15.07 15.77
CA GLN A 471 4.24 -14.53 15.47
C GLN A 471 4.39 -14.41 13.96
N ILE A 472 4.62 -13.19 13.50
CA ILE A 472 4.86 -12.86 12.10
C ILE A 472 6.35 -12.66 11.90
N SER A 473 6.96 -13.42 11.00
CA SER A 473 8.35 -13.19 10.60
C SER A 473 8.39 -12.45 9.27
N ILE A 474 9.36 -11.55 9.08
CA ILE A 474 9.67 -10.94 7.79
C ILE A 474 11.15 -11.11 7.45
N THR A 475 11.47 -11.07 6.16
CA THR A 475 12.82 -11.22 5.63
C THR A 475 13.14 -10.02 4.74
N VAL A 476 14.10 -9.20 5.17
CA VAL A 476 14.32 -7.85 4.65
C VAL A 476 15.71 -7.75 4.05
N ALA A 477 15.82 -7.61 2.72
CA ALA A 477 17.11 -7.36 2.09
C ALA A 477 17.61 -5.95 2.44
N THR A 478 18.81 -5.83 2.98
CA THR A 478 19.47 -4.55 3.25
C THR A 478 20.64 -4.35 2.31
N THR A 479 20.75 -3.13 1.78
CA THR A 479 21.88 -2.72 0.95
C THR A 479 22.67 -1.71 1.77
N SER A 480 23.91 -2.05 2.12
CA SER A 480 24.81 -1.17 2.86
C SER A 480 25.89 -0.68 1.92
N GLU A 481 25.58 0.13 0.90
CA GLU A 481 26.65 0.78 0.15
C GLU A 481 26.22 2.03 -0.65
N ALA A 482 27.13 3.01 -0.67
CA ALA A 482 27.22 4.01 -1.72
C ALA A 482 27.64 3.31 -3.02
N SER A 483 27.02 3.69 -4.14
CA SER A 483 27.47 3.17 -5.43
C SER A 483 28.93 3.59 -5.66
N VAL A 484 29.72 2.76 -6.34
CA VAL A 484 31.12 3.05 -6.70
C VAL A 484 31.26 4.38 -7.48
N SER A 485 30.18 4.88 -8.06
CA SER A 485 30.07 6.15 -8.81
C SER A 485 29.57 7.35 -8.00
N SER A 486 29.08 7.16 -6.77
CA SER A 486 28.48 8.21 -5.94
C SER A 486 29.22 8.32 -4.61
N SER A 487 29.69 9.52 -4.27
CA SER A 487 30.30 9.80 -2.95
C SER A 487 29.32 9.66 -1.77
N VAL A 488 28.03 9.47 -2.06
CA VAL A 488 26.95 9.44 -1.06
C VAL A 488 26.21 8.10 -1.12
N ALA A 489 26.06 7.45 0.05
CA ALA A 489 25.20 6.27 0.19
C ALA A 489 23.73 6.68 0.26
N ILE A 490 22.88 5.96 -0.47
CA ILE A 490 21.42 6.13 -0.45
C ILE A 490 20.83 4.90 0.23
N PRO A 491 20.77 4.86 1.57
CA PRO A 491 20.09 3.77 2.25
C PRO A 491 18.59 3.83 1.94
N GLY A 492 17.97 2.66 1.75
CA GLY A 492 16.51 2.59 1.69
C GLY A 492 15.92 3.02 3.03
N LEU A 493 14.84 3.81 3.01
CA LEU A 493 14.27 4.40 4.23
C LEU A 493 13.87 3.32 5.25
N THR A 494 12.96 2.42 4.87
CA THR A 494 12.46 1.38 5.79
C THR A 494 13.51 0.34 6.13
N THR A 495 14.39 -0.01 5.18
CA THR A 495 15.45 -1.00 5.42
C THR A 495 16.53 -0.44 6.37
N GLY A 496 16.86 0.84 6.27
CA GLY A 496 17.70 1.55 7.23
C GLY A 496 17.06 1.64 8.61
N TYR A 497 15.77 1.98 8.67
CA TYR A 497 15.00 2.01 9.92
C TYR A 497 14.99 0.64 10.63
N LEU A 498 14.71 -0.44 9.90
CA LEU A 498 14.73 -1.81 10.42
C LEU A 498 16.15 -2.26 10.80
N GLY A 499 17.18 -1.81 10.10
CA GLY A 499 18.58 -2.02 10.45
C GLY A 499 18.98 -1.36 11.78
N ALA A 500 18.43 -0.17 12.06
CA ALA A 500 18.63 0.49 13.35
C ALA A 500 17.97 -0.28 14.50
N ILE A 501 16.78 -0.83 14.28
CA ILE A 501 16.09 -1.72 15.24
C ILE A 501 16.94 -2.98 15.52
N GLU A 502 17.47 -3.63 14.47
CA GLU A 502 18.33 -4.80 14.64
C GLU A 502 19.61 -4.49 15.42
N SER A 503 20.27 -3.38 15.10
CA SER A 503 21.53 -2.98 15.77
C SER A 503 21.35 -2.77 17.28
N LYS A 504 20.16 -2.31 17.69
CA LYS A 504 19.77 -2.22 19.11
C LYS A 504 19.55 -3.60 19.73
N HIS A 505 18.78 -4.47 19.08
CA HIS A 505 18.51 -5.83 19.59
C HIS A 505 19.78 -6.68 19.71
N SER A 506 20.75 -6.46 18.82
CA SER A 506 22.04 -7.16 18.80
C SER A 506 23.04 -6.65 19.85
N ASN A 507 22.68 -5.63 20.65
CA ASN A 507 23.58 -4.91 21.58
C ASN A 507 24.89 -4.39 20.94
N GLN A 508 24.92 -4.26 19.61
CA GLN A 508 26.11 -3.84 18.86
C GLN A 508 26.25 -2.32 18.78
N ALA A 509 25.19 -1.56 19.07
CA ALA A 509 25.22 -0.11 19.16
C ALA A 509 24.92 0.36 20.58
N SER A 510 25.80 1.19 21.14
CA SER A 510 25.38 2.16 22.15
C SER A 510 24.30 3.04 21.51
N SER A 511 23.18 3.24 22.23
CA SER A 511 21.97 3.97 21.80
C SER A 511 22.18 5.39 21.24
N ALA A 512 23.41 5.90 21.20
CA ALA A 512 23.78 7.25 20.81
C ALA A 512 24.05 7.44 19.30
N ASN A 513 24.23 6.37 18.51
CA ASN A 513 24.69 6.49 17.10
C ASN A 513 23.66 6.08 16.02
N SER A 514 22.40 5.82 16.37
CA SER A 514 21.35 5.58 15.36
C SER A 514 20.84 6.90 14.80
N ASP A 515 20.87 7.06 13.47
CA ASP A 515 20.27 8.22 12.80
C ASP A 515 18.72 8.20 12.85
N PHE A 516 18.12 7.05 13.15
CA PHE A 516 16.66 6.89 13.21
C PHE A 516 16.11 7.08 14.62
N ASN A 517 14.97 7.78 14.73
CA ASN A 517 14.18 7.85 15.96
C ASN A 517 13.35 6.56 16.13
N VAL A 518 13.96 5.57 16.79
CA VAL A 518 13.32 4.28 17.08
C VAL A 518 12.38 4.33 18.30
N ALA A 519 12.44 5.38 19.12
CA ALA A 519 11.52 5.54 20.26
C ALA A 519 10.09 5.86 19.82
N GLY A 520 9.95 6.47 18.64
CA GLY A 520 8.66 6.86 18.09
C GLY A 520 7.97 8.00 18.86
N PRO A 521 6.73 8.35 18.48
CA PRO A 521 5.96 9.39 19.14
C PRO A 521 5.75 9.04 20.62
N ASN A 522 5.99 10.00 21.52
CA ASN A 522 5.82 9.84 22.98
C ASN A 522 6.51 8.59 23.58
N SER A 523 7.59 8.11 22.96
CA SER A 523 8.28 6.86 23.34
C SER A 523 7.41 5.60 23.27
N LEU A 524 6.30 5.61 22.52
CA LEU A 524 5.38 4.47 22.38
C LEU A 524 6.02 3.23 21.75
N LEU A 525 7.10 3.40 20.98
CA LEU A 525 7.81 2.30 20.34
C LEU A 525 8.91 1.69 21.22
N ASP A 526 8.99 2.12 22.49
CA ASP A 526 9.89 1.57 23.52
C ASP A 526 11.34 1.44 22.99
N GLN A 527 11.85 2.56 22.50
CA GLN A 527 13.19 2.67 21.92
C GLN A 527 13.44 1.70 20.74
N GLY A 528 12.43 1.21 20.03
CA GLY A 528 12.57 0.27 18.91
C GLY A 528 12.25 -1.18 19.26
N ASN A 529 11.75 -1.45 20.47
CA ASN A 529 11.21 -2.76 20.83
C ASN A 529 9.83 -2.98 20.18
N LYS A 530 9.13 -1.93 19.77
CA LYS A 530 7.90 -2.03 18.98
C LYS A 530 8.03 -1.27 17.66
N LEU A 531 7.20 -1.61 16.68
CA LEU A 531 7.05 -0.85 15.43
C LEU A 531 5.60 -0.79 15.00
N TYR A 532 5.25 0.21 14.20
CA TYR A 532 3.92 0.30 13.60
C TYR A 532 3.83 -0.60 12.36
N ALA A 533 2.82 -1.48 12.34
CA ALA A 533 2.57 -2.36 11.20
C ALA A 533 1.09 -2.69 11.01
N HIS A 534 0.75 -3.15 9.81
CA HIS A 534 -0.54 -3.75 9.50
C HIS A 534 -0.38 -4.92 8.52
N ILE A 535 -1.38 -5.79 8.44
CA ILE A 535 -1.39 -6.95 7.55
C ILE A 535 -2.22 -6.61 6.31
N ARG A 536 -1.69 -6.96 5.13
CA ARG A 536 -2.43 -6.95 3.87
C ARG A 536 -2.63 -8.39 3.40
N LYS A 537 -3.88 -8.74 3.15
CA LYS A 537 -4.26 -10.05 2.63
C LYS A 537 -3.84 -10.18 1.16
N SER A 538 -3.16 -11.28 0.87
CA SER A 538 -2.70 -11.64 -0.45
C SER A 538 -3.56 -12.75 -1.07
N LYS A 539 -3.48 -12.89 -2.40
CA LYS A 539 -3.97 -14.06 -3.14
C LYS A 539 -2.94 -15.19 -3.20
N PHE A 540 -1.69 -14.92 -2.81
CA PHE A 540 -0.56 -15.86 -2.82
C PHE A 540 -0.75 -16.93 -1.74
N ARG A 541 -1.17 -18.13 -2.14
CA ARG A 541 -1.62 -19.19 -1.22
C ARG A 541 -1.21 -20.58 -1.68
N LEU A 542 -0.92 -21.42 -0.70
CA LEU A 542 -0.79 -22.86 -0.88
C LEU A 542 -2.06 -23.48 -1.50
N PRO A 543 -1.92 -24.62 -2.22
CA PRO A 543 -3.06 -25.37 -2.70
C PRO A 543 -3.99 -25.81 -1.56
N THR A 544 -5.29 -25.87 -1.83
CA THR A 544 -6.27 -26.36 -0.83
C THR A 544 -6.01 -27.80 -0.41
N GLN A 545 -5.47 -28.64 -1.31
CA GLN A 545 -5.13 -30.02 -1.03
C GLN A 545 -3.63 -30.15 -0.75
N SER A 546 -3.25 -30.63 0.44
CA SER A 546 -1.84 -30.79 0.83
C SER A 546 -1.07 -31.77 -0.06
N LYS A 547 -1.75 -32.79 -0.62
CA LYS A 547 -1.18 -33.78 -1.54
C LYS A 547 -0.79 -33.20 -2.92
N THR A 548 -1.28 -32.00 -3.27
CA THR A 548 -0.90 -31.37 -4.54
C THR A 548 0.57 -30.95 -4.48
N PRO A 549 1.38 -31.29 -5.50
CA PRO A 549 2.77 -30.86 -5.55
C PRO A 549 2.89 -29.35 -5.75
N ILE A 550 3.99 -28.78 -5.26
CA ILE A 550 4.32 -27.37 -5.44
C ILE A 550 5.74 -27.20 -5.94
N ILE A 551 5.93 -26.26 -6.85
CA ILE A 551 7.21 -25.80 -7.38
C ILE A 551 7.33 -24.32 -7.00
N MET A 552 8.41 -23.99 -6.30
CA MET A 552 8.66 -22.65 -5.76
C MET A 552 9.96 -22.12 -6.35
N ILE A 553 9.94 -20.91 -6.91
CA ILE A 553 11.10 -20.27 -7.53
C ILE A 553 11.38 -18.96 -6.78
N ALA A 554 12.54 -18.86 -6.13
CA ALA A 554 12.94 -17.68 -5.38
C ALA A 554 14.35 -17.22 -5.68
N SER A 555 14.59 -15.92 -5.54
CA SER A 555 15.93 -15.34 -5.49
C SER A 555 16.05 -14.33 -4.35
N GLY A 556 17.17 -14.35 -3.61
CA GLY A 556 17.40 -13.44 -2.48
C GLY A 556 16.26 -13.43 -1.45
N SER A 557 15.75 -12.25 -1.09
CA SER A 557 14.62 -12.12 -0.15
C SER A 557 13.30 -12.71 -0.67
N GLY A 558 13.23 -13.09 -1.95
CA GLY A 558 12.12 -13.86 -2.52
C GLY A 558 11.85 -15.21 -1.84
N ILE A 559 12.78 -15.71 -1.02
CA ILE A 559 12.55 -16.92 -0.21
C ILE A 559 11.48 -16.72 0.88
N ALA A 560 11.18 -15.47 1.25
CA ALA A 560 10.33 -15.13 2.38
C ALA A 560 9.03 -15.96 2.44
N PRO A 561 8.08 -15.86 1.48
CA PRO A 561 6.83 -16.61 1.57
C PRO A 561 7.04 -18.13 1.52
N PHE A 562 8.10 -18.61 0.85
CA PHE A 562 8.38 -20.05 0.74
C PHE A 562 8.89 -20.66 2.03
N ARG A 563 9.60 -19.89 2.87
CA ARG A 563 9.91 -20.33 4.24
C ARG A 563 8.63 -20.65 5.01
N GLY A 564 7.63 -19.77 4.92
CA GLY A 564 6.29 -20.02 5.49
C GLY A 564 5.59 -21.23 4.87
N PHE A 565 5.62 -21.39 3.54
CA PHE A 565 4.99 -22.52 2.85
C PHE A 565 5.61 -23.86 3.26
N LEU A 566 6.94 -23.92 3.33
CA LEU A 566 7.69 -25.11 3.72
C LEU A 566 7.43 -25.47 5.18
N ALA A 567 7.47 -24.49 6.09
CA ALA A 567 7.14 -24.72 7.49
C ALA A 567 5.72 -25.27 7.67
N GLU A 568 4.75 -24.74 6.92
CA GLU A 568 3.36 -25.22 6.94
C GLU A 568 3.24 -26.66 6.44
N ARG A 569 3.88 -26.99 5.32
CA ARG A 569 3.85 -28.34 4.74
C ARG A 569 4.59 -29.35 5.62
N ALA A 570 5.70 -28.96 6.24
CA ALA A 570 6.41 -29.79 7.21
C ALA A 570 5.52 -30.07 8.42
N ARG A 571 4.80 -29.06 8.91
CA ARG A 571 3.85 -29.23 10.00
C ARG A 571 2.72 -30.20 9.63
N LEU A 572 2.15 -30.08 8.42
CA LEU A 572 1.14 -31.01 7.92
C LEU A 572 1.67 -32.45 7.82
N SER A 573 2.89 -32.64 7.32
CA SER A 573 3.54 -33.95 7.25
C SER A 573 3.73 -34.55 8.65
N SER A 574 4.22 -33.76 9.62
CA SER A 574 4.42 -34.22 11.01
C SER A 574 3.16 -34.67 11.74
N ILE A 575 1.97 -34.21 11.33
CA ILE A 575 0.68 -34.67 11.88
C ILE A 575 0.06 -35.83 11.07
N GLY A 576 0.83 -36.44 10.17
CA GLY A 576 0.41 -37.59 9.37
C GLY A 576 -0.51 -37.25 8.20
N ARG A 577 -0.58 -35.99 7.76
CA ARG A 577 -1.27 -35.65 6.51
C ARG A 577 -0.38 -36.00 5.33
N GLU A 578 -0.99 -36.53 4.28
CA GLU A 578 -0.31 -36.74 3.00
C GLU A 578 0.04 -35.37 2.39
N VAL A 579 1.33 -35.16 2.12
CA VAL A 579 1.88 -33.92 1.55
C VAL A 579 2.56 -34.27 0.24
N GLY A 580 2.18 -33.56 -0.83
CA GLY A 580 2.78 -33.73 -2.15
C GLY A 580 4.21 -33.23 -2.20
N ARG A 581 4.90 -33.50 -3.30
CA ARG A 581 6.27 -33.03 -3.50
C ARG A 581 6.38 -31.51 -3.45
N SER A 582 7.41 -30.99 -2.80
CA SER A 582 7.67 -29.57 -2.60
C SER A 582 9.10 -29.26 -3.07
N THR A 583 9.24 -28.72 -4.27
CA THR A 583 10.55 -28.41 -4.85
C THR A 583 10.77 -26.90 -4.82
N LEU A 584 11.83 -26.43 -4.16
CA LEU A 584 12.23 -25.03 -4.15
C LEU A 584 13.53 -24.85 -4.94
N PHE A 585 13.47 -24.01 -5.98
CA PHE A 585 14.62 -23.50 -6.70
C PHE A 585 15.01 -22.16 -6.09
N PHE A 586 16.17 -22.08 -5.47
CA PHE A 586 16.63 -20.88 -4.76
C PHE A 586 17.93 -20.32 -5.32
N GLY A 587 17.89 -19.06 -5.74
CA GLY A 587 19.03 -18.35 -6.30
C GLY A 587 19.69 -17.38 -5.32
N CYS A 588 20.99 -17.52 -5.14
CA CYS A 588 21.84 -16.54 -4.45
C CYS A 588 23.20 -16.40 -5.17
N ARG A 589 24.13 -15.62 -4.61
CA ARG A 589 25.43 -15.37 -5.25
C ARG A 589 26.38 -16.53 -5.02
N SER A 590 26.50 -16.95 -3.77
CA SER A 590 27.40 -18.01 -3.33
C SER A 590 26.77 -18.74 -2.13
N PRO A 591 27.32 -19.90 -1.71
CA PRO A 591 26.80 -20.68 -0.59
C PRO A 591 26.72 -19.91 0.74
N GLU A 592 27.58 -18.91 0.93
CA GLU A 592 27.61 -18.07 2.13
C GLU A 592 26.43 -17.08 2.18
N ASP A 593 25.83 -16.77 1.02
CA ASP A 593 24.65 -15.91 0.89
C ASP A 593 23.33 -16.73 0.95
N LEU A 594 23.40 -17.99 1.40
CA LEU A 594 22.24 -18.88 1.48
C LEU A 594 21.38 -18.55 2.71
N LEU A 595 20.32 -17.77 2.48
CA LEU A 595 19.33 -17.44 3.51
C LEU A 595 18.67 -18.71 4.06
N TYR A 596 18.66 -18.84 5.39
CA TYR A 596 18.06 -19.98 6.10
C TYR A 596 18.65 -21.35 5.73
N GLY A 597 19.92 -21.40 5.31
CA GLY A 597 20.54 -22.64 4.83
C GLY A 597 20.48 -23.83 5.80
N ASP A 598 20.66 -23.59 7.10
CA ASP A 598 20.55 -24.64 8.12
C ASP A 598 19.11 -25.17 8.25
N GLU A 599 18.13 -24.26 8.38
CA GLU A 599 16.71 -24.59 8.48
C GLU A 599 16.23 -25.38 7.25
N LEU A 600 16.63 -24.98 6.05
CA LEU A 600 16.29 -25.71 4.82
C LEU A 600 16.90 -27.11 4.83
N ARG A 601 18.17 -27.28 5.20
CA ARG A 601 18.80 -28.61 5.25
C ARG A 601 18.10 -29.54 6.26
N GLU A 602 17.71 -29.02 7.41
CA GLU A 602 16.95 -29.78 8.41
C GLU A 602 15.57 -30.22 7.89
N LEU A 603 14.87 -29.33 7.17
CA LEU A 603 13.58 -29.66 6.55
C LEU A 603 13.70 -30.73 5.48
N GLN A 604 14.76 -30.70 4.66
CA GLN A 604 14.98 -31.72 3.63
C GLN A 604 15.28 -33.09 4.24
N ASN A 605 16.11 -33.11 5.28
CA ASN A 605 16.51 -34.35 5.95
C ASN A 605 15.35 -34.99 6.74
N SER A 606 14.42 -34.17 7.25
CA SER A 606 13.27 -34.64 8.04
C SER A 606 12.04 -34.96 7.19
N ASN A 607 12.00 -34.55 5.92
CA ASN A 607 10.84 -34.74 5.07
C ASN A 607 11.24 -35.05 3.62
N GLU A 608 11.14 -36.33 3.24
CA GLU A 608 11.47 -36.83 1.89
C GLU A 608 10.64 -36.18 0.77
N SER A 609 9.48 -35.58 1.09
CA SER A 609 8.66 -34.86 0.12
C SER A 609 9.22 -33.48 -0.26
N MET A 610 10.30 -33.02 0.37
CA MET A 610 10.89 -31.70 0.16
C MET A 610 12.24 -31.79 -0.53
N GLU A 611 12.49 -30.90 -1.48
CA GLU A 611 13.76 -30.81 -2.19
C GLU A 611 14.17 -29.35 -2.44
N PHE A 612 15.43 -29.05 -2.13
CA PHE A 612 16.04 -27.74 -2.31
C PHE A 612 17.11 -27.76 -3.40
N VAL A 613 16.88 -26.99 -4.47
CA VAL A 613 17.79 -26.85 -5.61
C VAL A 613 18.37 -25.44 -5.61
N THR A 614 19.66 -25.31 -5.32
CA THR A 614 20.33 -24.01 -5.23
C THR A 614 21.00 -23.61 -6.54
N ALA A 615 20.92 -22.33 -6.89
CA ALA A 615 21.62 -21.72 -8.04
C ALA A 615 22.58 -20.63 -7.54
N PHE A 616 23.89 -20.84 -7.70
CA PHE A 616 24.89 -19.87 -7.23
C PHE A 616 25.50 -19.05 -8.38
N SER A 617 25.04 -17.81 -8.54
CA SER A 617 25.40 -16.96 -9.69
C SER A 617 26.86 -16.52 -9.78
N ARG A 618 27.65 -16.68 -8.72
CA ARG A 618 29.09 -16.30 -8.69
C ARG A 618 30.03 -17.50 -8.67
N THR A 619 29.61 -18.63 -8.14
CA THR A 619 30.45 -19.83 -7.99
C THR A 619 30.15 -20.91 -9.03
N GLU A 620 28.94 -20.94 -9.60
CA GLU A 620 28.52 -21.94 -10.58
C GLU A 620 28.37 -21.34 -11.99
N LYS A 621 28.48 -22.22 -12.99
CA LYS A 621 28.28 -21.91 -14.40
C LYS A 621 27.10 -22.70 -14.95
N SER A 622 26.24 -22.03 -15.72
CA SER A 622 25.13 -22.70 -16.39
C SER A 622 25.64 -23.55 -17.57
N MET A 623 24.81 -24.50 -18.01
CA MET A 623 25.09 -25.30 -19.22
C MET A 623 25.32 -24.44 -20.48
N ARG A 624 24.79 -23.21 -20.49
CA ARG A 624 24.95 -22.22 -21.56
C ARG A 624 26.24 -21.38 -21.45
N GLY A 625 27.14 -21.66 -20.50
CA GLY A 625 28.43 -20.98 -20.32
C GLY A 625 28.37 -19.65 -19.54
N GLY A 626 27.21 -19.31 -18.96
CA GLY A 626 26.94 -18.08 -18.21
C GLY A 626 26.97 -18.26 -16.69
N LYS A 627 26.56 -17.22 -15.95
CA LYS A 627 26.29 -17.33 -14.51
C LYS A 627 25.11 -18.28 -14.29
N MET A 628 25.14 -19.07 -13.22
CA MET A 628 24.03 -19.95 -12.84
C MET A 628 22.89 -19.15 -12.18
N TYR A 629 21.68 -19.25 -12.73
CA TYR A 629 20.47 -18.71 -12.13
C TYR A 629 19.38 -19.78 -11.96
N VAL A 630 18.27 -19.42 -11.31
CA VAL A 630 17.17 -20.36 -11.02
C VAL A 630 16.50 -20.91 -12.28
N GLN A 631 16.42 -20.11 -13.34
CA GLN A 631 15.90 -20.56 -14.63
C GLN A 631 16.78 -21.63 -15.27
N ASP A 632 18.10 -21.59 -15.04
CA ASP A 632 19.02 -22.60 -15.57
C ASP A 632 18.86 -23.92 -14.80
N ARG A 633 18.70 -23.87 -13.47
CA ARG A 633 18.36 -25.05 -12.65
C ARG A 633 17.01 -25.66 -13.03
N LEU A 634 16.04 -24.81 -13.39
CA LEU A 634 14.75 -25.26 -13.91
C LEU A 634 14.92 -25.98 -15.26
N GLU A 635 15.78 -25.46 -16.14
CA GLU A 635 16.11 -26.11 -17.42
C GLU A 635 16.80 -27.46 -17.23
N GLU A 636 17.71 -27.60 -16.26
CA GLU A 636 18.34 -28.89 -15.92
C GLU A 636 17.31 -29.96 -15.53
N ARG A 637 16.15 -29.54 -15.00
CA ARG A 637 15.07 -30.42 -14.51
C ARG A 637 13.78 -30.27 -15.30
N CYS A 638 13.92 -29.89 -16.57
CA CYS A 638 12.82 -29.55 -17.45
C CYS A 638 11.74 -30.65 -17.53
N GLU A 639 12.15 -31.91 -17.73
CA GLU A 639 11.24 -33.06 -17.83
C GLU A 639 10.41 -33.25 -16.55
N GLU A 640 11.07 -33.15 -15.41
CA GLU A 640 10.45 -33.30 -14.10
C GLU A 640 9.44 -32.17 -13.83
N VAL A 641 9.84 -30.92 -14.10
CA VAL A 641 9.00 -29.74 -13.92
C VAL A 641 7.76 -29.80 -14.81
N VAL A 642 7.93 -30.16 -16.09
CA VAL A 642 6.80 -30.31 -17.03
C VAL A 642 5.88 -31.45 -16.60
N ARG A 643 6.41 -32.60 -16.17
CA ARG A 643 5.59 -33.71 -15.65
C ARG A 643 4.74 -33.28 -14.46
N LEU A 644 5.35 -32.61 -13.47
CA LEU A 644 4.65 -32.13 -12.28
C LEU A 644 3.52 -31.16 -12.65
N LEU A 645 3.76 -30.24 -13.59
CA LEU A 645 2.77 -29.24 -14.01
C LEU A 645 1.62 -29.84 -14.84
N MET A 646 1.92 -30.81 -15.71
CA MET A 646 0.96 -31.33 -16.69
C MET A 646 0.18 -32.54 -16.16
N GLU A 647 0.85 -33.46 -15.48
CA GLU A 647 0.26 -34.75 -15.05
C GLU A 647 -0.23 -34.68 -13.60
N GLU A 648 0.56 -34.07 -12.70
CA GLU A 648 0.29 -34.06 -11.26
C GLU A 648 -0.44 -32.80 -10.79
N ASN A 649 -0.80 -31.91 -11.73
CA ASN A 649 -1.47 -30.64 -11.48
C ASN A 649 -0.76 -29.74 -10.45
N ALA A 650 0.58 -29.74 -10.44
CA ALA A 650 1.37 -28.94 -9.51
C ALA A 650 1.05 -27.44 -9.61
N TYR A 651 1.26 -26.75 -8.48
CA TYR A 651 1.23 -25.29 -8.42
C TYR A 651 2.64 -24.74 -8.63
N PHE A 652 2.74 -23.66 -9.38
CA PHE A 652 3.97 -22.97 -9.72
C PHE A 652 3.96 -21.58 -9.08
N PHE A 653 4.92 -21.33 -8.21
CA PHE A 653 5.04 -20.09 -7.48
C PHE A 653 6.37 -19.41 -7.80
N ILE A 654 6.34 -18.11 -8.08
CA ILE A 654 7.55 -17.29 -8.24
C ILE A 654 7.51 -16.15 -7.22
N CYS A 655 8.63 -15.89 -6.55
CA CYS A 655 8.78 -14.77 -5.63
C CYS A 655 10.17 -14.12 -5.74
N GLY A 656 10.23 -12.79 -5.79
CA GLY A 656 11.49 -12.04 -5.91
C GLY A 656 11.44 -10.96 -6.99
N SER A 657 12.53 -10.78 -7.75
CA SER A 657 12.60 -9.71 -8.74
C SER A 657 11.71 -9.96 -9.96
N ALA A 658 11.03 -8.92 -10.46
CA ALA A 658 10.21 -9.00 -11.68
C ALA A 658 11.01 -9.49 -12.91
N SER A 659 12.28 -9.09 -13.01
CA SER A 659 13.18 -9.56 -14.07
C SER A 659 13.39 -11.08 -14.02
N MET A 660 13.62 -11.65 -12.83
CA MET A 660 13.82 -13.09 -12.65
C MET A 660 12.55 -13.86 -13.01
N ALA A 661 11.38 -13.34 -12.65
CA ALA A 661 10.11 -13.98 -12.97
C ALA A 661 9.87 -14.11 -14.48
N ARG A 662 10.24 -13.07 -15.26
CA ARG A 662 10.20 -13.15 -16.73
C ARG A 662 11.14 -14.22 -17.28
N ASP A 663 12.41 -14.21 -16.85
CA ASP A 663 13.40 -15.18 -17.33
C ASP A 663 12.97 -16.63 -17.02
N VAL A 664 12.38 -16.85 -15.85
CA VAL A 664 11.82 -18.14 -15.43
C VAL A 664 10.61 -18.52 -16.27
N ALA A 665 9.70 -17.59 -16.54
CA ALA A 665 8.53 -17.83 -17.37
C ALA A 665 8.92 -18.20 -18.82
N ASP A 666 9.91 -17.50 -19.37
CA ASP A 666 10.42 -17.74 -20.72
C ASP A 666 11.13 -19.10 -20.81
N ARG A 667 11.98 -19.42 -19.83
CA ARG A 667 12.67 -20.72 -19.79
C ARG A 667 11.72 -21.89 -19.56
N LEU A 668 10.69 -21.73 -18.73
CA LEU A 668 9.62 -22.72 -18.61
C LEU A 668 8.84 -22.88 -19.92
N GLY A 669 8.61 -21.78 -20.64
CA GLY A 669 8.00 -21.80 -21.96
C GLY A 669 8.82 -22.58 -22.99
N GLU A 670 10.13 -22.35 -23.06
CA GLU A 670 11.07 -23.15 -23.86
C GLU A 670 10.97 -24.65 -23.51
N CYS A 671 10.97 -24.95 -22.21
CA CYS A 671 10.84 -26.31 -21.70
C CYS A 671 9.58 -27.04 -22.19
N VAL A 672 8.42 -26.39 -22.02
CA VAL A 672 7.13 -26.95 -22.43
C VAL A 672 7.08 -27.15 -23.94
N ARG A 673 7.62 -26.23 -24.73
CA ARG A 673 7.67 -26.36 -26.21
C ARG A 673 8.55 -27.54 -26.63
N ASN A 674 9.73 -27.68 -26.04
CA ASN A 674 10.68 -28.72 -26.40
C ASN A 674 10.15 -30.12 -26.07
N ILE A 675 9.48 -30.29 -24.91
CA ILE A 675 8.98 -31.59 -24.45
C ILE A 675 7.66 -31.96 -25.14
N LEU A 676 6.72 -31.02 -25.25
CA LEU A 676 5.36 -31.32 -25.74
C LEU A 676 5.14 -30.99 -27.22
N GLY A 677 6.12 -30.37 -27.89
CA GLY A 677 6.02 -29.96 -29.30
C GLY A 677 4.95 -28.89 -29.54
N TRP A 678 4.66 -28.04 -28.55
CA TRP A 678 3.61 -27.02 -28.67
C TRP A 678 4.08 -25.80 -29.47
N ASN A 679 3.14 -25.19 -30.19
CA ASN A 679 3.34 -23.87 -30.79
C ASN A 679 3.12 -22.75 -29.76
N GLU A 680 3.51 -21.52 -30.12
CA GLU A 680 3.41 -20.35 -29.25
C GLU A 680 1.98 -20.06 -28.78
N ASP A 681 0.99 -20.21 -29.65
CA ASP A 681 -0.41 -19.96 -29.30
C ASP A 681 -0.91 -20.92 -28.21
N LYS A 682 -0.59 -22.21 -28.32
CA LYS A 682 -0.98 -23.20 -27.33
C LYS A 682 -0.26 -22.98 -26.00
N LEU A 683 1.02 -22.62 -26.03
CA LEU A 683 1.78 -22.26 -24.83
C LEU A 683 1.16 -21.03 -24.14
N ARG A 684 0.83 -20.00 -24.92
CA ARG A 684 0.20 -18.77 -24.41
C ARG A 684 -1.13 -19.09 -23.71
N LEU A 685 -2.03 -19.81 -24.39
CA LEU A 685 -3.33 -20.19 -23.84
C LEU A 685 -3.20 -21.03 -22.55
N TRP A 686 -2.26 -21.98 -22.52
CA TRP A 686 -1.99 -22.76 -21.31
C TRP A 686 -1.48 -21.88 -20.16
N SER A 687 -0.52 -20.99 -20.45
CA SER A 687 0.07 -20.10 -19.44
C SER A 687 -0.97 -19.11 -18.85
N GLU A 688 -1.90 -18.63 -19.68
CA GLU A 688 -3.02 -17.79 -19.27
C GLU A 688 -4.04 -18.59 -18.43
N ALA A 689 -4.34 -19.82 -18.85
CA ALA A 689 -5.23 -20.70 -18.11
C ALA A 689 -4.67 -21.08 -16.72
N MET A 690 -3.35 -21.32 -16.61
CA MET A 690 -2.68 -21.61 -15.34
C MET A 690 -2.76 -20.44 -14.35
N ARG A 691 -2.55 -19.21 -14.84
CA ARG A 691 -2.69 -17.98 -14.04
C ARG A 691 -4.13 -17.72 -13.61
N LYS A 692 -5.07 -17.79 -14.56
CA LYS A 692 -6.50 -17.66 -14.28
C LYS A 692 -7.01 -18.71 -13.30
N GLY A 693 -6.50 -19.93 -13.39
CA GLY A 693 -6.76 -21.03 -12.47
C GLY A 693 -6.02 -20.94 -11.14
N LYS A 694 -5.23 -19.87 -10.90
CA LYS A 694 -4.40 -19.65 -9.70
C LYS A 694 -3.41 -20.78 -9.42
N ARG A 695 -3.05 -21.57 -10.44
CA ARG A 695 -2.02 -22.59 -10.36
C ARG A 695 -0.64 -22.05 -10.64
N TRP A 696 -0.55 -20.96 -11.40
CA TRP A 696 0.65 -20.13 -11.53
C TRP A 696 0.40 -18.86 -10.73
N GLN A 697 1.24 -18.56 -9.74
CA GLN A 697 1.12 -17.38 -8.90
C GLN A 697 2.48 -16.68 -8.76
N GLU A 698 2.50 -15.36 -8.85
CA GLU A 698 3.69 -14.54 -8.77
C GLU A 698 3.55 -13.50 -7.62
N ASP A 699 4.55 -13.42 -6.75
CA ASP A 699 4.70 -12.36 -5.72
C ASP A 699 6.04 -11.64 -5.99
N VAL A 700 6.01 -10.71 -6.94
CA VAL A 700 7.23 -10.12 -7.53
C VAL A 700 7.25 -8.60 -7.38
N TRP A 701 8.44 -8.04 -7.22
CA TRP A 701 8.67 -6.60 -7.01
C TRP A 701 9.98 -6.13 -7.69
N GLY A 702 10.14 -4.82 -7.86
CA GLY A 702 11.40 -4.15 -8.28
C GLY A 702 11.33 -3.39 -9.59
#